data_AF-A0A087RYH1-F1
#
_entry.id   AF-A0A087RYH1-F1
#
_cell.length_a   1.000
_cell.length_b   1.000
_cell.length_c   1.000
_cell.angle_alpha   90.00
_cell.angle_beta   90.00
_cell.angle_gamma   90.00
#
_symmetry.space_group_name_H-M   'P 1'
#
loop_
_entity.id
_entity.type
_entity.pdbx_description
1 polymer ?
#
loop_
_entity_poly.entity_id
_entity_poly.type
_entity_poly.pdbx_seq_one_letter_code
_entity_poly.pdbx_strand_id
1 'polypeptide(L)'
;MNRNLSIVFSIVLLVGVVSPAYAQTAENVVINEVDINPPGDDSKSISEWVELYNPTDSEIDLSGWQIASTTVLKKTMTIGSGTIIEPGQFMTFSYQSVWFTDINESVELRNENGVVIDKTPILTDIQNDFTSWQRIYDGYDLDHSNDWKFVTSTSGSTNGKLIQEQQQDEISIYISSDKPSYLFGETAVIKGSVSEAVFVEKPFFQPEVITVKITGPNFDRTLTLYPDLNLNFKTTLGLQKVLGINEGDYNITASYAGSTTNTSFSVGYEITEEQTQQDSFLNLSTDKSQYIPGQMVSITGTATDIIEFQGMKFTVTDSAGKIVYDGNLFPINGQFKTSIFLSTVNPVYGTYEIIGEYFDKSAITTFEVVEDVKESIPISLWTDKEVYGTGEVVTITGRLNDVWVASLDLEIVQTKSLALGTGSQLGGGNVLKILDVVRMDGDGKFKYSFTIPDADARLGDYKIKVSKDLGSAKKTIMVVEDPENFVPTTDPLVVTTNKLVYDFTLDKELVIRGQIKNPVDRTSFETPTVLISFKTEDGKPLSIIGVPGGVNQGAAGGEGSVTADYEFTAIPEVGGTFSVTADISRGIFSEGTYVITAQYLDLVANTSFDIVDDLKSGTGISLDKDVYGLNEKVTASGIIPTGDSSVTISVTRPDGTKTTYGTSVDNQRFSWSWTTPVSERYQTLKSDGGRDIEFSNFGIYKIKVAGDTFSKDLLFKVSADPENDSLSTTPLFVTTDKSLYQAGDKLKVIGNVIPREQGDEGLVVPDRVTIKVLDGTFPYKQIHEASVYPKQGGEFSSLFELPATIFSEGMYTVKAIYSTKQTTSTFSVANDFVFGLDEPVSLLVSTDKSEYYPGDVVVISGKPNKLIYLEAYDVSIIKKSETEITCGSFICGTHVGQVKSIRPSPSGSFIHEFPIKDTLSSIGTYEVTIDADFETKHIRFTVVEKPPAPKLETVIEKENRIPDTTISVSTQGKTVGDVTLSPRVVSGSLLTPIRDDVSDVNLKVTSESGVCIIGPDADCLVSESTRKPGQIYDVVEVDGMSLNVRYSGPDVRLEKFSILPESSELFLPDSNWNVEVLKDEQVSRFYYKVTYKALE
;
A
#
# COMPACT_ATOMS: atom_id res chain seq x y z
N MET A 1 31.15 -66.43 -36.91
CA MET A 1 32.29 -66.40 -35.97
C MET A 1 32.40 -64.98 -35.41
N ASN A 2 32.45 -64.89 -34.08
CA ASN A 2 32.57 -63.73 -33.17
C ASN A 2 33.17 -62.41 -33.72
N ARG A 3 32.61 -61.21 -33.45
CA ARG A 3 32.39 -60.46 -32.17
C ARG A 3 33.59 -59.52 -31.87
N ASN A 4 33.38 -58.19 -31.95
CA ASN A 4 33.77 -57.18 -30.94
C ASN A 4 33.67 -55.72 -31.41
N LEU A 5 33.11 -54.90 -30.51
CA LEU A 5 33.26 -53.45 -30.30
C LEU A 5 32.47 -52.44 -31.16
N SER A 6 31.21 -52.21 -30.77
CA SER A 6 30.50 -50.91 -30.85
C SER A 6 29.47 -50.86 -29.71
N ILE A 7 29.59 -49.89 -28.79
CA ILE A 7 28.60 -49.26 -27.87
C ILE A 7 29.40 -48.66 -26.70
N VAL A 8 29.93 -47.45 -26.88
CA VAL A 8 30.32 -46.52 -25.78
C VAL A 8 30.26 -45.10 -26.36
N PHE A 9 29.05 -44.55 -26.57
CA PHE A 9 28.80 -43.10 -26.69
C PHE A 9 27.29 -42.83 -26.67
N SER A 10 26.61 -43.14 -25.55
CA SER A 10 25.24 -42.70 -25.25
C SER A 10 24.82 -42.89 -23.78
N ILE A 11 25.77 -42.88 -22.84
CA ILE A 11 25.52 -42.93 -21.38
C ILE A 11 25.95 -41.58 -20.77
N VAL A 12 25.26 -40.49 -21.12
CA VAL A 12 25.29 -39.20 -20.36
C VAL A 12 23.94 -38.47 -20.43
N LEU A 13 22.84 -39.16 -20.77
CA LEU A 13 21.50 -38.59 -20.62
C LEU A 13 20.62 -39.61 -19.91
N LEU A 14 20.05 -39.19 -18.78
CA LEU A 14 19.06 -39.91 -17.95
C LEU A 14 19.60 -40.81 -16.81
N VAL A 15 20.32 -40.22 -15.84
CA VAL A 15 20.34 -40.73 -14.45
C VAL A 15 20.22 -39.55 -13.49
N GLY A 16 19.15 -39.54 -12.70
CA GLY A 16 19.18 -38.98 -11.34
C GLY A 16 18.83 -37.50 -11.17
N VAL A 17 17.61 -37.09 -11.50
CA VAL A 17 16.90 -36.12 -10.65
C VAL A 17 15.72 -36.85 -10.06
N VAL A 18 16.00 -37.61 -8.99
CA VAL A 18 14.99 -37.97 -8.00
C VAL A 18 15.42 -37.21 -6.75
N SER A 19 14.94 -35.98 -6.62
CA SER A 19 14.97 -35.31 -5.32
C SER A 19 13.97 -36.05 -4.45
N PRO A 20 14.36 -36.56 -3.26
CA PRO A 20 13.37 -37.04 -2.31
C PRO A 20 12.57 -35.83 -1.84
N ALA A 21 11.26 -35.86 -2.06
CA ALA A 21 10.33 -35.04 -1.30
C ALA A 21 10.38 -35.58 0.14
N TYR A 22 10.92 -34.80 1.08
CA TYR A 22 10.82 -35.15 2.49
C TYR A 22 9.37 -34.99 2.93
N ALA A 23 8.82 -36.09 3.44
CA ALA A 23 7.46 -36.25 3.94
C ALA A 23 7.22 -35.50 5.25
N GLN A 24 5.94 -35.25 5.50
CA GLN A 24 5.33 -34.74 6.72
C GLN A 24 5.80 -35.55 7.95
N THR A 25 6.08 -34.90 9.07
CA THR A 25 6.97 -35.38 10.15
C THR A 25 6.50 -36.58 11.01
N ALA A 26 5.39 -37.26 10.67
CA ALA A 26 4.88 -38.41 11.42
C ALA A 26 4.86 -39.68 10.55
N GLU A 27 5.47 -40.77 11.03
CA GLU A 27 5.59 -42.04 10.30
C GLU A 27 4.37 -42.98 10.45
N ASN A 28 3.33 -42.57 11.19
CA ASN A 28 2.12 -43.37 11.46
C ASN A 28 0.87 -42.48 11.60
N VAL A 29 -0.31 -43.09 11.71
CA VAL A 29 -1.58 -42.38 12.02
C VAL A 29 -1.50 -41.70 13.38
N VAL A 30 -1.94 -40.44 13.44
CA VAL A 30 -1.94 -39.62 14.66
C VAL A 30 -3.33 -39.10 14.98
N ILE A 31 -3.55 -38.71 16.24
CA ILE A 31 -4.70 -37.94 16.69
C ILE A 31 -4.54 -36.51 16.17
N ASN A 32 -5.45 -36.05 15.32
CA ASN A 32 -5.36 -34.72 14.71
C ASN A 32 -6.14 -33.66 15.50
N GLU A 33 -7.30 -34.04 16.04
CA GLU A 33 -8.22 -33.13 16.71
C GLU A 33 -9.11 -33.89 17.72
N VAL A 34 -9.45 -33.24 18.83
CA VAL A 34 -10.28 -33.81 19.90
C VAL A 34 -11.19 -32.72 20.48
N ASP A 35 -12.47 -33.02 20.58
CA ASP A 35 -13.46 -32.21 21.28
C ASP A 35 -14.03 -33.03 22.44
N ILE A 36 -13.80 -32.52 23.66
CA ILE A 36 -14.16 -33.19 24.92
C ILE A 36 -15.37 -32.55 25.61
N ASN A 37 -15.90 -31.44 25.10
CA ASN A 37 -17.10 -30.78 25.65
C ASN A 37 -17.88 -30.02 24.55
N PRO A 38 -18.32 -30.70 23.48
CA PRO A 38 -19.03 -30.08 22.36
C PRO A 38 -20.37 -29.48 22.78
N PRO A 39 -21.05 -28.70 21.90
CA PRO A 39 -22.31 -28.06 22.25
C PRO A 39 -23.39 -29.10 22.51
N GLY A 40 -23.93 -29.09 23.72
CA GLY A 40 -24.97 -30.01 24.13
C GLY A 40 -24.83 -30.44 25.58
N ASP A 41 -25.53 -31.51 25.92
CA ASP A 41 -25.41 -32.19 27.21
C ASP A 41 -24.86 -33.59 26.95
N ASP A 42 -23.56 -33.77 27.19
CA ASP A 42 -22.82 -34.98 26.87
C ASP A 42 -23.27 -36.21 27.66
N SER A 43 -24.08 -36.00 28.70
CA SER A 43 -24.76 -37.10 29.40
C SER A 43 -25.96 -37.66 28.65
N LYS A 44 -26.52 -36.89 27.70
CA LYS A 44 -27.74 -37.22 26.95
C LYS A 44 -27.49 -37.61 25.49
N SER A 45 -26.39 -37.20 24.91
CA SER A 45 -26.01 -37.52 23.52
C SER A 45 -24.56 -37.94 23.42
N ILE A 46 -24.25 -38.73 22.40
CA ILE A 46 -22.87 -39.07 22.04
C ILE A 46 -22.36 -37.90 21.21
N SER A 47 -21.77 -36.92 21.87
CA SER A 47 -21.33 -35.69 21.23
C SER A 47 -19.81 -35.61 21.12
N GLU A 48 -19.05 -36.03 22.14
CA GLU A 48 -17.58 -35.97 22.15
C GLU A 48 -16.96 -36.83 21.06
N TRP A 49 -15.84 -36.37 20.51
CA TRP A 49 -15.23 -37.02 19.37
C TRP A 49 -13.70 -36.83 19.29
N VAL A 50 -13.07 -37.75 18.56
CA VAL A 50 -11.64 -37.78 18.27
C VAL A 50 -11.44 -37.98 16.78
N GLU A 51 -10.64 -37.14 16.15
CA GLU A 51 -10.24 -37.27 14.76
C GLU A 51 -8.82 -37.82 14.64
N LEU A 52 -8.65 -38.77 13.74
CA LEU A 52 -7.35 -39.31 13.34
C LEU A 52 -6.97 -38.81 11.93
N TYR A 53 -5.68 -38.65 11.68
CA TYR A 53 -5.13 -38.29 10.38
C TYR A 53 -4.03 -39.26 9.97
N ASN A 54 -3.99 -39.62 8.68
CA ASN A 54 -2.91 -40.41 8.10
C ASN A 54 -1.90 -39.50 7.35
N PRO A 55 -0.77 -39.13 7.97
CA PRO A 55 0.27 -38.31 7.33
C PRO A 55 1.15 -39.09 6.36
N THR A 56 1.00 -40.41 6.25
CA THR A 56 1.88 -41.27 5.45
C THR A 56 1.46 -41.34 3.98
N ASP A 57 2.37 -41.78 3.12
CA ASP A 57 2.13 -41.97 1.68
C ASP A 57 1.41 -43.29 1.34
N SER A 58 0.97 -44.06 2.34
CA SER A 58 0.29 -45.36 2.16
C SER A 58 -0.98 -45.51 3.01
N GLU A 59 -1.93 -46.32 2.53
CA GLU A 59 -3.11 -46.67 3.31
C GLU A 59 -2.73 -47.42 4.61
N ILE A 60 -3.42 -47.14 5.72
CA ILE A 60 -3.20 -47.80 7.02
C ILE A 60 -4.48 -48.46 7.50
N ASP A 61 -4.40 -49.74 7.85
CA ASP A 61 -5.48 -50.50 8.47
C ASP A 61 -5.52 -50.25 9.98
N LEU A 62 -6.60 -49.64 10.45
CA LEU A 62 -6.88 -49.32 11.85
C LEU A 62 -7.72 -50.40 12.55
N SER A 63 -7.96 -51.54 11.90
CA SER A 63 -8.73 -52.64 12.48
C SER A 63 -8.17 -53.05 13.85
N GLY A 64 -9.03 -52.99 14.88
CA GLY A 64 -8.65 -53.39 16.24
C GLY A 64 -7.80 -52.38 17.02
N TRP A 65 -7.47 -51.22 16.44
CA TRP A 65 -6.86 -50.11 17.17
C TRP A 65 -7.84 -49.54 18.21
N GLN A 66 -7.33 -48.79 19.19
CA GLN A 66 -8.10 -48.30 20.31
C GLN A 66 -7.89 -46.82 20.57
N ILE A 67 -8.96 -46.11 20.94
CA ILE A 67 -8.92 -44.72 21.41
C ILE A 67 -9.35 -44.73 22.88
N ALA A 68 -8.45 -44.33 23.79
CA ALA A 68 -8.62 -44.50 25.22
C ALA A 68 -8.52 -43.16 25.99
N SER A 69 -9.52 -42.88 26.82
CA SER A 69 -9.43 -41.88 27.90
C SER A 69 -8.43 -42.36 28.96
N THR A 70 -7.57 -41.46 29.44
CA THR A 70 -6.55 -41.78 30.45
C THR A 70 -6.93 -41.33 31.87
N THR A 71 -8.05 -40.62 32.02
CA THR A 71 -8.57 -40.14 33.31
C THR A 71 -9.30 -41.22 34.10
N VAL A 72 -10.05 -40.79 35.13
CA VAL A 72 -10.88 -41.65 36.00
C VAL A 72 -11.94 -42.44 35.23
N LEU A 73 -12.37 -41.97 34.05
CA LEU A 73 -13.39 -42.65 33.26
C LEU A 73 -12.87 -43.92 32.61
N LYS A 74 -11.59 -43.95 32.19
CA LYS A 74 -10.91 -45.09 31.55
C LYS A 74 -11.73 -45.76 30.44
N LYS A 75 -12.47 -44.95 29.68
CA LYS A 75 -13.33 -45.41 28.59
C LYS A 75 -12.48 -45.61 27.34
N THR A 76 -12.55 -46.81 26.76
CA THR A 76 -11.77 -47.19 25.57
C THR A 76 -12.68 -47.68 24.46
N MET A 77 -12.61 -47.04 23.30
CA MET A 77 -13.24 -47.47 22.06
C MET A 77 -12.28 -48.38 21.30
N THR A 78 -12.79 -49.44 20.66
CA THR A 78 -12.03 -50.26 19.70
C THR A 78 -12.57 -50.00 18.31
N ILE A 79 -11.69 -49.67 17.37
CA ILE A 79 -11.99 -49.40 15.97
C ILE A 79 -12.38 -50.72 15.28
N GLY A 80 -13.46 -50.68 14.51
CA GLY A 80 -14.05 -51.84 13.85
C GLY A 80 -13.12 -52.48 12.82
N SER A 81 -13.35 -53.76 12.51
CA SER A 81 -12.62 -54.46 11.46
C SER A 81 -12.93 -53.89 10.07
N GLY A 82 -11.92 -53.77 9.21
CA GLY A 82 -12.01 -53.25 7.84
C GLY A 82 -11.92 -51.73 7.75
N THR A 83 -11.53 -51.04 8.83
CA THR A 83 -11.35 -49.58 8.82
C THR A 83 -9.98 -49.22 8.28
N ILE A 84 -9.93 -48.73 7.04
CA ILE A 84 -8.71 -48.29 6.36
C ILE A 84 -8.75 -46.76 6.22
N ILE A 85 -7.65 -46.09 6.56
CA ILE A 85 -7.47 -44.66 6.35
C ILE A 85 -6.44 -44.43 5.22
N GLU A 86 -6.87 -43.79 4.15
CA GLU A 86 -6.05 -43.49 2.97
C GLU A 86 -5.02 -42.37 3.26
N PRO A 87 -3.94 -42.26 2.47
CA PRO A 87 -2.96 -41.18 2.59
C PRO A 87 -3.61 -39.79 2.63
N GLY A 88 -3.23 -38.98 3.62
CA GLY A 88 -3.70 -37.60 3.77
C GLY A 88 -5.20 -37.46 4.07
N GLN A 89 -5.89 -38.52 4.48
CA GLN A 89 -7.30 -38.47 4.90
C GLN A 89 -7.46 -38.34 6.42
N PHE A 90 -8.64 -37.87 6.83
CA PHE A 90 -9.08 -37.73 8.21
C PHE A 90 -10.19 -38.73 8.52
N MET A 91 -10.29 -39.18 9.77
CA MET A 91 -11.37 -40.05 10.22
C MET A 91 -11.77 -39.74 11.65
N THR A 92 -13.04 -39.36 11.83
CA THR A 92 -13.61 -38.96 13.12
C THR A 92 -14.35 -40.11 13.79
N PHE A 93 -14.16 -40.24 15.09
CA PHE A 93 -14.75 -41.28 15.94
C PHE A 93 -15.49 -40.64 17.11
N SER A 94 -16.70 -41.13 17.37
CA SER A 94 -17.46 -40.87 18.59
C SER A 94 -17.88 -42.20 19.19
N TYR A 95 -17.90 -42.31 20.52
CA TYR A 95 -18.08 -43.60 21.19
C TYR A 95 -19.37 -43.72 22.01
N GLN A 96 -19.47 -43.00 23.12
CA GLN A 96 -20.61 -43.06 24.04
C GLN A 96 -20.74 -41.74 24.80
N SER A 97 -21.85 -41.54 25.50
CA SER A 97 -22.04 -40.36 26.36
C SER A 97 -20.97 -40.28 27.44
N VAL A 98 -20.44 -39.07 27.65
CA VAL A 98 -19.37 -38.76 28.62
C VAL A 98 -18.13 -39.64 28.42
N TRP A 99 -17.59 -39.67 27.20
CA TRP A 99 -16.37 -40.39 26.87
C TRP A 99 -15.16 -39.85 27.65
N PHE A 100 -15.07 -38.52 27.77
CA PHE A 100 -13.97 -37.78 28.36
C PHE A 100 -14.43 -36.95 29.56
N THR A 101 -13.48 -36.36 30.27
CA THR A 101 -13.77 -35.34 31.28
C THR A 101 -13.38 -33.96 30.75
N ASP A 102 -14.24 -32.98 30.95
CA ASP A 102 -14.09 -31.57 30.53
C ASP A 102 -12.79 -30.90 31.04
N ILE A 103 -12.18 -31.44 32.10
CA ILE A 103 -10.95 -30.92 32.69
C ILE A 103 -9.90 -32.02 32.87
N ASN A 104 -8.65 -31.69 32.57
CA ASN A 104 -7.49 -32.56 32.75
C ASN A 104 -7.57 -33.94 32.04
N GLU A 105 -8.17 -34.03 30.86
CA GLU A 105 -8.20 -35.27 30.07
C GLU A 105 -6.93 -35.47 29.23
N SER A 106 -6.61 -36.71 28.87
CA SER A 106 -5.65 -36.98 27.79
C SER A 106 -6.08 -38.25 27.06
N VAL A 107 -6.05 -38.22 25.74
CA VAL A 107 -6.51 -39.29 24.86
C VAL A 107 -5.31 -40.04 24.29
N GLU A 108 -5.35 -41.37 24.36
CA GLU A 108 -4.33 -42.25 23.77
C GLU A 108 -4.89 -43.03 22.59
N LEU A 109 -4.18 -42.99 21.46
CA LEU A 109 -4.37 -43.87 20.32
C LEU A 109 -3.43 -45.08 20.49
N ARG A 110 -3.97 -46.30 20.44
CA ARG A 110 -3.22 -47.54 20.61
C ARG A 110 -3.46 -48.47 19.42
N ASN A 111 -2.42 -49.18 18.97
CA ASN A 111 -2.58 -50.19 17.91
C ASN A 111 -3.26 -51.48 18.42
N GLU A 112 -3.49 -52.43 17.52
CA GLU A 112 -4.09 -53.74 17.81
C GLU A 112 -3.38 -54.55 18.93
N ASN A 113 -2.09 -54.28 19.16
CA ASN A 113 -1.29 -54.94 20.20
C ASN A 113 -1.29 -54.16 21.54
N GLY A 114 -2.04 -53.06 21.62
CA GLY A 114 -2.15 -52.20 22.80
C GLY A 114 -0.97 -51.24 23.00
N VAL A 115 -0.10 -51.08 22.00
CA VAL A 115 1.02 -50.12 22.04
C VAL A 115 0.47 -48.72 21.71
N VAL A 116 0.81 -47.72 22.53
CA VAL A 116 0.45 -46.32 22.27
C VAL A 116 1.20 -45.83 21.03
N ILE A 117 0.44 -45.38 20.05
CA ILE A 117 0.92 -44.81 18.79
C ILE A 117 0.98 -43.29 18.88
N ASP A 118 -0.02 -42.68 19.49
CA ASP A 118 -0.08 -41.24 19.72
C ASP A 118 -0.85 -40.92 21.01
N LYS A 119 -0.57 -39.77 21.61
CA LYS A 119 -1.18 -39.29 22.84
C LYS A 119 -1.30 -37.77 22.85
N THR A 120 -2.50 -37.28 23.17
CA THR A 120 -2.73 -35.84 23.33
C THR A 120 -2.07 -35.29 24.61
N PRO A 121 -1.77 -33.98 24.68
CA PRO A 121 -1.48 -33.32 25.94
C PRO A 121 -2.68 -33.37 26.90
N ILE A 122 -2.51 -32.76 28.08
CA ILE A 122 -3.61 -32.60 29.03
C ILE A 122 -4.59 -31.55 28.47
N LEU A 123 -5.77 -32.00 28.08
CA LEU A 123 -6.85 -31.23 27.48
C LEU A 123 -7.78 -30.68 28.55
N THR A 124 -8.29 -29.47 28.32
CA THR A 124 -9.32 -28.84 29.15
C THR A 124 -10.22 -28.02 28.25
N ASP A 125 -11.52 -28.25 28.38
CA ASP A 125 -12.58 -27.52 27.72
C ASP A 125 -13.80 -27.48 28.63
N ILE A 126 -14.13 -26.29 29.12
CA ILE A 126 -15.22 -26.07 30.08
C ILE A 126 -16.42 -25.35 29.44
N GLN A 127 -16.36 -25.06 28.13
CA GLN A 127 -17.39 -24.32 27.43
C GLN A 127 -18.08 -25.25 26.44
N ASN A 128 -19.41 -25.38 26.52
CA ASN A 128 -20.18 -26.24 25.60
C ASN A 128 -20.38 -25.50 24.27
N ASP A 129 -19.28 -25.22 23.59
CA ASP A 129 -19.21 -24.49 22.33
C ASP A 129 -18.46 -25.31 21.26
N PHE A 130 -18.21 -24.73 20.09
CA PHE A 130 -17.61 -25.45 18.97
C PHE A 130 -16.08 -25.34 18.97
N THR A 131 -15.44 -25.17 20.13
CA THR A 131 -13.98 -25.18 20.24
C THR A 131 -13.47 -26.58 20.52
N SER A 132 -12.29 -26.90 19.99
CA SER A 132 -11.65 -28.21 20.11
C SER A 132 -10.15 -28.03 20.31
N TRP A 133 -9.52 -29.07 20.84
CA TRP A 133 -8.07 -29.19 20.84
C TRP A 133 -7.63 -29.83 19.54
N GLN A 134 -6.86 -29.12 18.73
CA GLN A 134 -6.42 -29.59 17.43
C GLN A 134 -4.93 -29.37 17.23
N ARG A 135 -4.28 -30.20 16.43
CA ARG A 135 -2.89 -29.97 16.03
C ARG A 135 -2.77 -28.66 15.24
N ILE A 136 -1.62 -27.99 15.32
CA ILE A 136 -1.39 -26.72 14.63
C ILE A 136 -1.47 -26.92 13.11
N TYR A 137 -0.91 -28.02 12.61
CA TYR A 137 -0.97 -28.49 11.22
C TYR A 137 -1.37 -29.96 11.18
N ASP A 138 -1.90 -30.40 10.03
CA ASP A 138 -2.33 -31.79 9.83
C ASP A 138 -1.17 -32.75 10.10
N GLY A 139 -1.39 -33.69 11.01
CA GLY A 139 -0.40 -34.74 11.29
C GLY A 139 0.92 -34.26 11.91
N TYR A 140 1.01 -32.99 12.32
CA TYR A 140 2.24 -32.45 12.90
C TYR A 140 2.43 -32.91 14.33
N ASP A 141 3.42 -33.78 14.54
CA ASP A 141 3.65 -34.45 15.80
C ASP A 141 5.13 -34.47 16.19
N LEU A 142 5.47 -33.76 17.25
CA LEU A 142 6.76 -33.76 17.93
C LEU A 142 6.63 -34.29 19.37
N ASP A 143 5.52 -34.97 19.69
CA ASP A 143 5.17 -35.42 21.05
C ASP A 143 5.15 -34.28 22.09
N HIS A 144 4.90 -33.04 21.66
CA HIS A 144 4.96 -31.85 22.51
C HIS A 144 3.57 -31.20 22.66
N SER A 145 3.29 -30.61 23.82
CA SER A 145 2.03 -29.88 24.03
C SER A 145 1.87 -28.67 23.10
N ASN A 146 2.98 -28.15 22.60
CA ASN A 146 3.01 -27.01 21.67
C ASN A 146 2.58 -27.40 20.25
N ASP A 147 2.39 -28.69 19.97
CA ASP A 147 1.86 -29.15 18.68
C ASP A 147 0.36 -28.88 18.57
N TRP A 148 -0.29 -28.48 19.68
CA TRP A 148 -1.73 -28.34 19.83
C TRP A 148 -2.15 -26.89 20.10
N LYS A 149 -3.32 -26.52 19.57
CA LYS A 149 -4.00 -25.24 19.78
C LYS A 149 -5.46 -25.50 20.17
N PHE A 150 -6.04 -24.60 20.95
CA PHE A 150 -7.45 -24.65 21.35
C PHE A 150 -8.22 -23.53 20.63
N VAL A 151 -8.98 -23.90 19.60
CA VAL A 151 -9.64 -22.97 18.67
C VAL A 151 -10.95 -23.58 18.15
N THR A 152 -11.69 -22.87 17.30
CA THR A 152 -12.90 -23.40 16.66
C THR A 152 -12.59 -24.64 15.82
N SER A 153 -13.39 -25.69 16.01
CA SER A 153 -13.20 -27.01 15.41
C SER A 153 -13.10 -26.98 13.89
N THR A 154 -12.19 -27.80 13.37
CA THR A 154 -11.98 -28.04 11.94
C THR A 154 -12.25 -29.49 11.55
N SER A 155 -13.01 -30.24 12.36
CA SER A 155 -13.38 -31.64 12.11
C SER A 155 -13.71 -31.94 10.64
N GLY A 156 -13.08 -32.98 10.11
CA GLY A 156 -13.17 -33.46 8.74
C GLY A 156 -12.43 -32.61 7.72
N SER A 157 -11.71 -31.58 8.15
CA SER A 157 -11.04 -30.58 7.32
C SER A 157 -9.58 -30.35 7.76
N THR A 158 -8.79 -29.68 6.94
CA THR A 158 -7.37 -29.42 7.24
C THR A 158 -7.20 -28.39 8.37
N ASN A 159 -6.32 -28.70 9.33
CA ASN A 159 -5.75 -27.80 10.34
C ASN A 159 -4.74 -26.79 9.76
N GLY A 160 -4.34 -27.02 8.51
CA GLY A 160 -3.26 -26.36 7.79
C GLY A 160 -2.18 -27.36 7.38
N LYS A 161 -1.46 -27.08 6.29
CA LYS A 161 -0.31 -27.89 5.88
C LYS A 161 0.96 -27.32 6.49
N LEU A 162 1.87 -28.22 6.88
CA LEU A 162 3.24 -27.83 7.18
C LEU A 162 3.82 -27.19 5.91
N ILE A 163 4.05 -25.88 5.96
CA ILE A 163 4.85 -25.21 4.93
C ILE A 163 6.23 -25.83 5.08
N GLN A 164 6.70 -26.54 4.05
CA GLN A 164 8.05 -27.06 4.00
C GLN A 164 8.97 -25.90 4.38
N GLU A 165 9.65 -26.04 5.51
CA GLU A 165 10.54 -25.02 6.02
C GLU A 165 11.40 -24.52 4.87
N GLN A 166 11.23 -23.24 4.51
CA GLN A 166 12.43 -22.43 4.41
C GLN A 166 13.14 -22.66 5.73
N GLN A 167 14.16 -23.53 5.68
CA GLN A 167 15.21 -23.73 6.66
C GLN A 167 14.93 -22.88 7.90
N GLN A 168 14.33 -23.46 8.95
CA GLN A 168 14.19 -22.75 10.23
C GLN A 168 15.55 -22.10 10.47
N ASP A 169 15.58 -20.78 10.55
CA ASP A 169 16.83 -20.03 10.69
C ASP A 169 17.48 -20.58 11.97
N GLU A 170 18.40 -21.55 11.81
CA GLU A 170 19.14 -22.12 12.93
C GLU A 170 19.67 -20.91 13.68
N ILE A 171 19.37 -20.82 14.98
CA ILE A 171 19.81 -19.69 15.78
C ILE A 171 21.33 -19.63 15.60
N SER A 172 21.81 -18.68 14.81
CA SER A 172 23.19 -18.64 14.38
C SER A 172 23.84 -17.53 15.15
N ILE A 173 24.95 -17.86 15.80
CA ILE A 173 25.77 -16.89 16.50
C ILE A 173 27.02 -16.61 15.66
N TYR A 174 27.27 -15.34 15.40
CA TYR A 174 28.51 -14.85 14.81
C TYR A 174 29.36 -14.20 15.90
N ILE A 175 30.67 -14.43 15.88
CA ILE A 175 31.63 -13.77 16.76
C ILE A 175 32.88 -13.36 16.00
N SER A 176 33.45 -12.22 16.37
CA SER A 176 34.70 -11.70 15.84
C SER A 176 35.47 -10.92 16.92
N SER A 177 36.79 -10.90 16.80
CA SER A 177 37.65 -9.91 17.45
C SER A 177 38.03 -8.82 16.46
N ASP A 178 38.20 -7.58 16.94
CA ASP A 178 38.56 -6.45 16.07
C ASP A 178 39.94 -6.59 15.41
N LYS A 179 40.85 -7.37 16.00
CA LYS A 179 42.18 -7.70 15.46
C LYS A 179 42.49 -9.19 15.65
N PRO A 180 43.28 -9.81 14.77
CA PRO A 180 43.74 -11.19 14.93
C PRO A 180 44.89 -11.32 15.95
N SER A 181 45.59 -10.23 16.26
CA SER A 181 46.66 -10.17 17.26
C SER A 181 46.61 -8.86 18.03
N TYR A 182 46.99 -8.91 19.30
CA TYR A 182 47.01 -7.77 20.21
C TYR A 182 48.29 -7.72 21.01
N LEU A 183 48.74 -6.50 21.30
CA LEU A 183 49.86 -6.28 22.21
C LEU A 183 49.40 -6.24 23.67
N PHE A 184 50.30 -6.61 24.58
CA PHE A 184 50.04 -6.44 26.01
C PHE A 184 49.67 -5.01 26.37
N GLY A 185 48.57 -4.84 27.10
CA GLY A 185 48.01 -3.54 27.48
C GLY A 185 46.92 -3.01 26.55
N GLU A 186 46.77 -3.56 25.34
CA GLU A 186 45.62 -3.27 24.49
C GLU A 186 44.32 -3.86 25.08
N THR A 187 43.19 -3.43 24.54
CA THR A 187 41.89 -3.98 24.88
C THR A 187 41.35 -4.74 23.69
N ALA A 188 41.21 -6.05 23.83
CA ALA A 188 40.53 -6.86 22.83
C ALA A 188 39.03 -6.55 22.89
N VAL A 189 38.47 -6.19 21.74
CA VAL A 189 37.03 -5.97 21.58
C VAL A 189 36.47 -7.21 20.91
N ILE A 190 35.55 -7.87 21.61
CA ILE A 190 34.90 -9.10 21.16
C ILE A 190 33.46 -8.72 20.87
N LYS A 191 33.02 -8.91 19.63
CA LYS A 191 31.68 -8.54 19.19
C LYS A 191 31.07 -9.63 18.33
N GLY A 192 29.76 -9.72 18.37
CA GLY A 192 29.02 -10.73 17.66
C GLY A 192 27.56 -10.37 17.51
N SER A 193 26.84 -11.23 16.82
CA SER A 193 25.40 -11.11 16.60
C SER A 193 24.76 -12.49 16.70
N VAL A 194 23.49 -12.53 17.08
CA VAL A 194 22.65 -13.73 17.03
C VAL A 194 21.53 -13.50 16.03
N SER A 195 21.05 -14.54 15.36
CA SER A 195 19.98 -14.39 14.36
C SER A 195 18.62 -14.06 14.97
N GLU A 196 18.35 -14.45 16.22
CA GLU A 196 17.09 -14.15 16.91
C GLU A 196 17.22 -14.07 18.45
N ALA A 197 16.30 -13.35 19.12
CA ALA A 197 16.21 -13.29 20.58
C ALA A 197 15.40 -14.48 21.13
N VAL A 198 15.98 -15.27 22.01
CA VAL A 198 15.37 -16.46 22.60
C VAL A 198 15.03 -16.18 24.06
N PHE A 199 13.88 -16.65 24.53
CA PHE A 199 13.45 -16.51 25.91
C PHE A 199 13.23 -17.89 26.54
N VAL A 200 13.74 -18.07 27.76
CA VAL A 200 13.55 -19.31 28.51
C VAL A 200 12.25 -19.20 29.30
N GLU A 201 11.24 -20.02 28.97
CA GLU A 201 9.90 -19.92 29.56
C GLU A 201 9.77 -20.49 30.99
N LYS A 202 10.72 -21.30 31.47
CA LYS A 202 10.68 -21.92 32.82
C LYS A 202 12.08 -21.99 33.45
N PRO A 203 12.26 -21.75 34.77
CA PRO A 203 11.24 -21.50 35.80
C PRO A 203 10.75 -20.03 35.88
N PHE A 204 11.33 -19.10 35.13
CA PHE A 204 10.89 -17.71 35.01
C PHE A 204 11.16 -17.22 33.59
N PHE A 205 10.28 -16.38 33.03
CA PHE A 205 10.46 -15.77 31.71
C PHE A 205 11.68 -14.83 31.74
N GLN A 206 12.81 -15.30 31.22
CA GLN A 206 14.05 -14.53 31.15
C GLN A 206 14.70 -14.71 29.78
N PRO A 207 15.31 -13.65 29.22
CA PRO A 207 16.04 -13.77 27.95
C PRO A 207 17.17 -14.79 28.09
N GLU A 208 17.32 -15.65 27.09
CA GLU A 208 18.44 -16.59 26.97
C GLU A 208 19.76 -15.82 26.94
N VAL A 209 20.79 -16.41 27.52
CA VAL A 209 22.06 -15.71 27.71
C VAL A 209 23.10 -16.16 26.71
N ILE A 210 23.84 -15.20 26.17
CA ILE A 210 25.02 -15.45 25.35
C ILE A 210 26.18 -15.74 26.30
N THR A 211 26.72 -16.95 26.22
CA THR A 211 27.87 -17.35 27.03
C THR A 211 29.12 -17.26 26.18
N VAL A 212 30.00 -16.31 26.48
CA VAL A 212 31.31 -16.12 25.83
C VAL A 212 32.40 -16.66 26.74
N LYS A 213 32.98 -17.79 26.37
CA LYS A 213 34.12 -18.41 27.05
C LYS A 213 35.43 -18.04 26.33
N ILE A 214 36.35 -17.41 27.05
CA ILE A 214 37.67 -17.03 26.56
C ILE A 214 38.71 -17.89 27.28
N THR A 215 39.47 -18.67 26.51
CA THR A 215 40.48 -19.60 27.04
C THR A 215 41.84 -19.32 26.39
N GLY A 216 42.86 -19.08 27.19
CA GLY A 216 44.24 -18.87 26.75
C GLY A 216 45.25 -19.41 27.78
N PRO A 217 46.55 -19.15 27.61
CA PRO A 217 47.59 -19.71 28.48
C PRO A 217 47.44 -19.27 29.94
N ASN A 218 47.05 -20.20 30.81
CA ASN A 218 46.70 -19.96 32.22
C ASN A 218 45.59 -18.91 32.42
N PHE A 219 44.70 -18.75 31.44
CA PHE A 219 43.58 -17.82 31.51
C PHE A 219 42.30 -18.51 31.03
N ASP A 220 41.28 -18.57 31.89
CA ASP A 220 39.94 -19.01 31.52
C ASP A 220 38.95 -18.01 32.12
N ARG A 221 38.09 -17.45 31.28
CA ARG A 221 37.05 -16.51 31.70
C ARG A 221 35.78 -16.77 30.92
N THR A 222 34.68 -16.97 31.63
CA THR A 222 33.35 -17.02 31.04
C THR A 222 32.61 -15.73 31.34
N LEU A 223 32.02 -15.14 30.30
CA LEU A 223 31.20 -13.94 30.36
C LEU A 223 29.79 -14.30 29.92
N THR A 224 28.80 -13.79 30.63
CA THR A 224 27.39 -13.94 30.29
C THR A 224 26.88 -12.59 29.82
N LEU A 225 26.38 -12.54 28.60
CA LEU A 225 25.88 -11.35 27.94
C LEU A 225 24.44 -11.60 27.50
N TYR A 226 23.74 -10.52 27.18
CA TYR A 226 22.43 -10.59 26.54
C TYR A 226 22.54 -9.96 25.16
N PRO A 227 21.85 -10.51 24.14
CA PRO A 227 21.73 -9.80 22.88
C PRO A 227 21.02 -8.46 23.13
N ASP A 228 21.52 -7.41 22.49
CA ASP A 228 20.85 -6.12 22.49
C ASP A 228 19.59 -6.17 21.60
N LEU A 229 18.90 -5.04 21.46
CA LEU A 229 17.64 -4.98 20.70
C LEU A 229 17.84 -5.17 19.19
N ASN A 230 19.09 -5.09 18.72
CA ASN A 230 19.49 -5.40 17.35
C ASN A 230 20.13 -6.79 17.25
N LEU A 231 20.00 -7.62 18.29
CA LEU A 231 20.56 -8.96 18.40
C LEU A 231 22.09 -9.00 18.37
N ASN A 232 22.77 -7.89 18.67
CA ASN A 232 24.22 -7.84 18.77
C ASN A 232 24.68 -7.97 20.22
N PHE A 233 25.91 -8.42 20.42
CA PHE A 233 26.59 -8.36 21.71
C PHE A 233 28.02 -7.85 21.51
N LYS A 234 28.50 -7.11 22.49
CA LYS A 234 29.87 -6.60 22.52
C LYS A 234 30.40 -6.67 23.94
N THR A 235 31.62 -7.11 24.08
CA THR A 235 32.36 -7.07 25.34
C THR A 235 33.82 -6.73 25.07
N THR A 236 34.53 -6.36 26.11
CA THR A 236 35.95 -6.00 26.03
C THR A 236 36.76 -6.78 27.05
N LEU A 237 37.97 -7.17 26.66
CA LEU A 237 38.94 -7.81 27.53
C LEU A 237 40.23 -6.99 27.52
N GLY A 238 40.56 -6.38 28.66
CA GLY A 238 41.86 -5.73 28.84
C GLY A 238 42.98 -6.77 28.88
N LEU A 239 43.98 -6.62 28.00
CA LEU A 239 45.07 -7.58 27.83
C LEU A 239 46.30 -7.19 28.66
N GLN A 240 46.07 -6.78 29.90
CA GLN A 240 47.13 -6.41 30.82
C GLN A 240 47.65 -7.64 31.56
N LYS A 241 48.96 -7.77 31.68
CA LYS A 241 49.60 -8.89 32.42
C LYS A 241 49.13 -9.01 33.87
N VAL A 242 48.80 -7.89 34.51
CA VAL A 242 48.28 -7.86 35.89
C VAL A 242 46.90 -8.52 36.02
N LEU A 243 46.16 -8.67 34.93
CA LEU A 243 44.85 -9.34 34.87
C LEU A 243 44.97 -10.86 34.61
N GLY A 244 46.18 -11.41 34.66
CA GLY A 244 46.46 -12.84 34.43
C GLY A 244 46.59 -13.21 32.94
N ILE A 245 46.71 -12.23 32.05
CA ILE A 245 46.90 -12.43 30.60
C ILE A 245 48.38 -12.72 30.33
N ASN A 246 48.66 -13.84 29.68
CA ASN A 246 50.00 -14.30 29.27
C ASN A 246 50.13 -14.30 27.74
N GLU A 247 51.34 -14.57 27.26
CA GLU A 247 51.62 -14.62 25.83
C GLU A 247 51.10 -15.94 25.23
N GLY A 248 50.44 -15.85 24.09
CA GLY A 248 49.93 -16.99 23.31
C GLY A 248 48.53 -16.76 22.77
N ASP A 249 47.93 -17.83 22.22
CA ASP A 249 46.63 -17.78 21.56
C ASP A 249 45.47 -17.86 22.54
N TYR A 250 44.48 -16.98 22.35
CA TYR A 250 43.25 -16.93 23.10
C TYR A 250 42.08 -17.34 22.21
N ASN A 251 41.51 -18.51 22.51
CA ASN A 251 40.31 -19.03 21.86
C ASN A 251 39.07 -18.48 22.54
N ILE A 252 38.19 -17.89 21.75
CA ILE A 252 36.89 -17.37 22.17
C ILE A 252 35.81 -18.28 21.61
N THR A 253 35.04 -18.90 22.48
CA THR A 253 33.85 -19.69 22.15
C THR A 253 32.63 -18.94 22.62
N ALA A 254 31.71 -18.60 21.73
CA ALA A 254 30.42 -18.03 22.10
C ALA A 254 29.31 -19.03 21.82
N SER A 255 28.48 -19.29 22.82
CA SER A 255 27.33 -20.17 22.73
C SER A 255 26.05 -19.44 23.11
N TYR A 256 24.99 -19.66 22.34
CA TYR A 256 23.68 -19.05 22.55
C TYR A 256 22.58 -19.96 22.00
N ALA A 257 21.59 -20.27 22.84
CA ALA A 257 20.44 -21.11 22.49
C ALA A 257 20.80 -22.42 21.75
N GLY A 258 21.87 -23.10 22.17
CA GLY A 258 22.34 -24.36 21.58
C GLY A 258 23.35 -24.23 20.43
N SER A 259 23.45 -23.05 19.81
CA SER A 259 24.44 -22.77 18.76
C SER A 259 25.76 -22.28 19.32
N THR A 260 26.86 -22.67 18.70
CA THR A 260 28.22 -22.33 19.15
C THR A 260 29.09 -21.90 17.99
N THR A 261 29.80 -20.79 18.17
CA THR A 261 30.79 -20.28 17.22
C THR A 261 32.11 -19.95 17.92
N ASN A 262 33.20 -20.00 17.18
CA ASN A 262 34.54 -19.78 17.71
C ASN A 262 35.30 -18.75 16.87
N THR A 263 36.10 -17.94 17.55
CA THR A 263 37.15 -17.12 16.93
C THR A 263 38.37 -17.12 17.85
N SER A 264 39.50 -16.61 17.39
CA SER A 264 40.73 -16.58 18.18
C SER A 264 41.53 -15.33 17.89
N PHE A 265 42.26 -14.85 18.89
CA PHE A 265 43.29 -13.83 18.70
C PHE A 265 44.53 -14.19 19.51
N SER A 266 45.70 -13.76 19.06
CA SER A 266 46.94 -13.94 19.81
C SER A 266 47.24 -12.71 20.66
N VAL A 267 47.81 -12.92 21.86
CA VAL A 267 48.38 -11.85 22.67
C VAL A 267 49.86 -12.08 22.76
N GLY A 268 50.61 -11.07 22.36
CA GLY A 268 52.06 -11.19 22.32
C GLY A 268 52.74 -9.88 22.59
N TYR A 269 54.06 -9.99 22.70
CA TYR A 269 54.92 -8.89 22.34
C TYR A 269 55.03 -8.85 20.83
N GLU A 270 55.29 -7.68 20.28
CA GLU A 270 55.48 -7.42 18.86
C GLU A 270 56.13 -8.62 18.15
N ILE A 271 55.31 -9.38 17.40
CA ILE A 271 55.80 -10.40 16.49
C ILE A 271 55.93 -9.68 15.16
N THR A 272 57.13 -9.22 14.85
CA THR A 272 57.56 -8.96 13.48
C THR A 272 57.24 -10.21 12.68
N GLU A 273 56.43 -10.07 11.63
CA GLU A 273 56.16 -11.16 10.68
C GLU A 273 57.52 -11.59 10.10
N GLU A 274 58.13 -12.67 10.57
CA GLU A 274 59.02 -13.39 9.68
C GLU A 274 58.12 -14.02 8.62
N GLN A 275 58.23 -13.60 7.35
CA GLN A 275 57.62 -14.32 6.23
C GLN A 275 58.22 -15.72 6.05
N THR A 276 58.78 -16.39 7.07
CA THR A 276 60.18 -16.80 6.87
C THR A 276 60.92 -15.54 6.37
N GLN A 277 61.27 -14.62 7.28
CA GLN A 277 61.86 -13.29 7.00
C GLN A 277 60.92 -12.30 6.25
N GLN A 278 60.25 -11.35 6.94
CA GLN A 278 59.63 -10.21 6.23
C GLN A 278 60.76 -9.45 5.57
N ASP A 279 60.68 -9.35 4.25
CA ASP A 279 61.37 -8.29 3.56
C ASP A 279 60.77 -6.95 3.98
N SER A 280 61.61 -6.09 4.55
CA SER A 280 61.31 -4.67 4.71
C SER A 280 60.95 -4.07 3.35
N PHE A 281 59.99 -3.14 3.29
CA PHE A 281 59.58 -2.51 2.03
C PHE A 281 59.55 -0.99 2.14
N LEU A 282 59.82 -0.34 1.01
CA LEU A 282 59.71 1.10 0.80
C LEU A 282 58.54 1.33 -0.17
N ASN A 283 57.67 2.29 0.12
CA ASN A 283 56.59 2.73 -0.77
C ASN A 283 56.73 4.23 -1.06
N LEU A 284 56.30 4.66 -2.25
CA LEU A 284 56.33 6.06 -2.69
C LEU A 284 55.01 6.43 -3.36
N SER A 285 54.54 7.66 -3.12
CA SER A 285 53.34 8.21 -3.75
C SER A 285 53.43 9.71 -3.97
N THR A 286 52.58 10.24 -4.85
CA THR A 286 52.37 11.68 -5.08
C THR A 286 50.94 12.10 -4.70
N ASP A 287 50.70 13.40 -4.50
CA ASP A 287 49.37 13.93 -4.14
C ASP A 287 48.39 13.98 -5.33
N LYS A 288 48.90 13.99 -6.57
CA LYS A 288 48.12 13.93 -7.81
C LYS A 288 48.81 13.00 -8.79
N SER A 289 48.05 12.47 -9.74
CA SER A 289 48.57 11.66 -10.86
C SER A 289 49.06 12.51 -12.04
N GLN A 290 48.60 13.76 -12.17
CA GLN A 290 48.98 14.68 -13.25
C GLN A 290 49.24 16.10 -12.74
N TYR A 291 50.20 16.78 -13.36
CA TYR A 291 50.61 18.15 -13.05
C TYR A 291 50.89 18.96 -14.33
N ILE A 292 50.82 20.28 -14.23
CA ILE A 292 51.29 21.22 -15.25
C ILE A 292 52.57 21.94 -14.78
N PRO A 293 53.44 22.41 -15.70
CA PRO A 293 54.60 23.22 -15.33
C PRO A 293 54.22 24.42 -14.44
N GLY A 294 54.99 24.66 -13.38
CA GLY A 294 54.72 25.68 -12.37
C GLY A 294 54.04 25.18 -11.10
N GLN A 295 53.61 23.91 -11.05
CA GLN A 295 53.05 23.30 -9.84
C GLN A 295 54.14 22.65 -8.95
N MET A 296 53.81 22.49 -7.66
CA MET A 296 54.60 21.71 -6.72
C MET A 296 54.06 20.27 -6.68
N VAL A 297 54.91 19.28 -6.92
CA VAL A 297 54.61 17.86 -6.76
C VAL A 297 54.96 17.47 -5.33
N SER A 298 53.99 17.03 -4.54
CA SER A 298 54.26 16.53 -3.18
C SER A 298 54.55 15.04 -3.23
N ILE A 299 55.71 14.64 -2.73
CA ILE A 299 56.19 13.26 -2.74
C ILE A 299 56.20 12.77 -1.29
N THR A 300 55.54 11.63 -1.05
CA THR A 300 55.53 10.95 0.24
C THR A 300 56.08 9.55 0.10
N GLY A 301 57.02 9.17 0.97
CA GLY A 301 57.54 7.82 1.09
C GLY A 301 57.31 7.24 2.47
N THR A 302 57.03 5.95 2.53
CA THR A 302 56.85 5.20 3.80
C THR A 302 57.69 3.93 3.76
N ALA A 303 58.39 3.62 4.83
CA ALA A 303 59.17 2.39 4.98
C ALA A 303 58.76 1.68 6.27
N THR A 304 58.75 0.35 6.25
CA THR A 304 58.38 -0.45 7.44
C THR A 304 59.49 -0.47 8.49
N ASP A 305 60.76 -0.54 8.07
CA ASP A 305 61.91 -0.55 8.98
C ASP A 305 62.68 0.77 8.91
N ILE A 306 62.53 1.63 9.92
CA ILE A 306 63.25 2.89 9.97
C ILE A 306 64.60 2.72 10.67
N ILE A 307 65.66 2.91 9.90
CA ILE A 307 67.02 3.01 10.41
C ILE A 307 67.26 4.48 10.80
N GLU A 308 67.41 4.74 12.10
CA GLU A 308 67.71 6.07 12.62
C GLU A 308 68.95 6.67 11.93
N PHE A 309 68.85 7.94 11.52
CA PHE A 309 69.88 8.69 10.78
C PHE A 309 70.22 8.19 9.36
N GLN A 310 69.57 7.12 8.86
CA GLN A 310 69.65 6.75 7.45
C GLN A 310 68.68 7.61 6.63
N GLY A 311 69.17 8.19 5.54
CA GLY A 311 68.33 8.93 4.59
C GLY A 311 67.91 8.05 3.41
N MET A 312 66.69 8.24 2.93
CA MET A 312 66.23 7.73 1.64
C MET A 312 66.74 8.64 0.54
N LYS A 313 67.58 8.10 -0.34
CA LYS A 313 67.95 8.79 -1.57
C LYS A 313 66.79 8.72 -2.54
N PHE A 314 66.41 9.82 -3.16
CA PHE A 314 65.41 9.80 -4.21
C PHE A 314 65.90 10.57 -5.43
N THR A 315 65.45 10.13 -6.59
CA THR A 315 65.75 10.72 -7.89
C THR A 315 64.45 10.85 -8.66
N VAL A 316 64.23 12.00 -9.29
CA VAL A 316 63.11 12.26 -10.19
C VAL A 316 63.67 12.48 -11.58
N THR A 317 63.20 11.67 -12.52
CA THR A 317 63.64 11.65 -13.91
C THR A 317 62.48 12.11 -14.79
N ASP A 318 62.75 13.04 -15.70
CA ASP A 318 61.76 13.46 -16.70
C ASP A 318 61.49 12.37 -17.75
N SER A 319 60.48 12.58 -18.60
CA SER A 319 60.09 11.63 -19.64
C SER A 319 61.16 11.40 -20.73
N ALA A 320 62.20 12.22 -20.78
CA ALA A 320 63.37 12.04 -21.65
C ALA A 320 64.50 11.25 -20.98
N GLY A 321 64.31 10.79 -19.75
CA GLY A 321 65.31 10.03 -19.00
C GLY A 321 66.37 10.90 -18.30
N LYS A 322 66.17 12.22 -18.21
CA LYS A 322 67.09 13.13 -17.54
C LYS A 322 66.67 13.38 -16.09
N ILE A 323 67.62 13.28 -15.16
CA ILE A 323 67.41 13.60 -13.75
C ILE A 323 67.13 15.10 -13.60
N VAL A 324 65.95 15.44 -13.08
CA VAL A 324 65.51 16.82 -12.83
C VAL A 324 65.61 17.22 -11.36
N TYR A 325 65.51 16.25 -10.45
CA TYR A 325 65.72 16.44 -9.02
C TYR A 325 66.36 15.18 -8.41
N ASP A 326 67.27 15.36 -7.48
CA ASP A 326 67.78 14.30 -6.62
C ASP A 326 68.07 14.84 -5.22
N GLY A 327 67.99 13.97 -4.21
CA GLY A 327 68.23 14.38 -2.84
C GLY A 327 68.14 13.22 -1.85
N ASN A 328 68.42 13.53 -0.58
CA ASN A 328 68.27 12.60 0.53
C ASN A 328 67.20 13.14 1.49
N LEU A 329 66.21 12.30 1.82
CA LEU A 329 65.17 12.61 2.80
C LEU A 329 65.40 11.78 4.04
N PHE A 330 65.31 12.41 5.21
CA PHE A 330 65.35 11.72 6.49
C PHE A 330 63.92 11.53 7.00
N PRO A 331 63.61 10.39 7.61
CA PRO A 331 62.24 10.12 8.04
C PRO A 331 61.89 10.97 9.25
N ILE A 332 60.67 11.53 9.26
CA ILE A 332 60.06 12.18 10.42
C ILE A 332 58.79 11.39 10.74
N ASN A 333 58.73 10.77 11.93
CA ASN A 333 57.60 9.94 12.38
C ASN A 333 57.17 8.86 11.38
N GLY A 334 58.09 8.07 10.83
CA GLY A 334 57.68 7.01 9.90
C GLY A 334 57.77 7.37 8.41
N GLN A 335 57.87 8.66 8.07
CA GLN A 335 57.57 9.13 6.72
C GLN A 335 58.65 10.06 6.15
N PHE A 336 58.93 9.89 4.86
CA PHE A 336 59.74 10.80 4.05
C PHE A 336 58.82 11.72 3.28
N LYS A 337 58.99 13.05 3.40
CA LYS A 337 58.16 14.02 2.66
C LYS A 337 59.03 15.08 2.02
N THR A 338 58.71 15.44 0.79
CA THR A 338 59.28 16.60 0.11
C THR A 338 58.31 17.13 -0.93
N SER A 339 58.58 18.33 -1.45
CA SER A 339 57.87 18.84 -2.61
C SER A 339 58.86 19.41 -3.62
N ILE A 340 58.65 19.10 -4.90
CA ILE A 340 59.50 19.58 -6.00
C ILE A 340 58.72 20.52 -6.91
N PHE A 341 59.38 21.55 -7.43
CA PHE A 341 58.77 22.51 -8.34
C PHE A 341 58.99 22.10 -9.81
N LEU A 342 57.93 22.02 -10.61
CA LEU A 342 58.07 21.78 -12.04
C LEU A 342 58.42 23.09 -12.77
N SER A 343 59.59 23.14 -13.40
CA SER A 343 60.06 24.34 -14.12
C SER A 343 59.12 24.72 -15.27
N THR A 344 58.79 25.99 -15.38
CA THR A 344 58.07 26.58 -16.53
C THR A 344 58.99 26.92 -17.71
N VAL A 345 60.32 26.78 -17.53
CA VAL A 345 61.33 27.08 -18.56
C VAL A 345 61.74 25.79 -19.25
N ASN A 346 61.43 25.65 -20.55
CA ASN A 346 61.63 24.45 -21.38
C ASN A 346 61.12 23.15 -20.70
N PRO A 347 59.83 23.08 -20.32
CA PRO A 347 59.28 21.89 -19.68
C PRO A 347 59.30 20.69 -20.63
N VAL A 348 59.66 19.53 -20.09
CA VAL A 348 59.57 18.25 -20.80
C VAL A 348 58.23 17.62 -20.41
N TYR A 349 57.37 17.28 -21.38
CA TYR A 349 56.05 16.70 -21.12
C TYR A 349 56.06 15.17 -21.19
N GLY A 350 55.16 14.52 -20.46
CA GLY A 350 55.02 13.06 -20.40
C GLY A 350 55.22 12.51 -18.99
N THR A 351 55.44 11.20 -18.87
CA THR A 351 55.57 10.51 -17.58
C THR A 351 56.93 10.78 -16.93
N TYR A 352 56.91 11.30 -15.71
CA TYR A 352 58.05 11.47 -14.84
C TYR A 352 58.10 10.30 -13.86
N GLU A 353 59.31 9.81 -13.60
CA GLU A 353 59.55 8.68 -12.72
C GLU A 353 60.28 9.14 -11.47
N ILE A 354 59.80 8.70 -10.30
CA ILE A 354 60.42 8.92 -9.00
C ILE A 354 60.92 7.57 -8.51
N ILE A 355 62.23 7.46 -8.34
CA ILE A 355 62.89 6.30 -7.74
C ILE A 355 63.38 6.70 -6.36
N GLY A 356 62.95 5.99 -5.32
CA GLY A 356 63.48 6.10 -3.96
C GLY A 356 64.27 4.85 -3.62
N GLU A 357 65.43 5.04 -3.01
CA GLU A 357 66.34 4.00 -2.52
C GLU A 357 66.58 4.24 -1.03
N TYR A 358 66.23 3.26 -0.21
CA TYR A 358 66.42 3.32 1.23
C TYR A 358 67.04 2.02 1.73
N PHE A 359 68.28 2.12 2.21
CA PHE A 359 69.12 0.98 2.59
C PHE A 359 69.31 -0.02 1.43
N ASP A 360 68.70 -1.20 1.49
CA ASP A 360 68.73 -2.24 0.44
C ASP A 360 67.42 -2.29 -0.39
N LYS A 361 66.45 -1.41 -0.11
CA LYS A 361 65.14 -1.39 -0.75
C LYS A 361 65.00 -0.24 -1.74
N SER A 362 64.25 -0.47 -2.82
CA SER A 362 63.95 0.53 -3.85
C SER A 362 62.46 0.50 -4.19
N ALA A 363 61.90 1.68 -4.43
CA ALA A 363 60.51 1.88 -4.81
C ALA A 363 60.43 2.87 -5.96
N ILE A 364 59.45 2.66 -6.85
CA ILE A 364 59.24 3.52 -8.02
C ILE A 364 57.78 3.97 -8.02
N THR A 365 57.55 5.25 -8.25
CA THR A 365 56.23 5.82 -8.53
C THR A 365 56.34 6.80 -9.70
N THR A 366 55.24 7.05 -10.40
CA THR A 366 55.23 7.94 -11.58
C THR A 366 54.12 8.98 -11.48
N PHE A 367 54.33 10.14 -12.09
CA PHE A 367 53.30 11.15 -12.33
C PHE A 367 53.45 11.73 -13.74
N GLU A 368 52.38 12.27 -14.32
CA GLU A 368 52.43 12.84 -15.67
C GLU A 368 52.54 14.36 -15.64
N VAL A 369 53.42 14.93 -16.47
CA VAL A 369 53.48 16.37 -16.71
C VAL A 369 52.85 16.67 -18.06
N VAL A 370 51.72 17.35 -18.04
CA VAL A 370 50.92 17.67 -19.24
C VAL A 370 51.02 19.14 -19.59
N GLU A 371 50.73 19.47 -20.85
CA GLU A 371 50.66 20.85 -21.31
C GLU A 371 49.41 21.54 -20.75
N ASP A 372 49.54 22.77 -20.29
CA ASP A 372 48.40 23.60 -19.87
C ASP A 372 47.70 24.14 -21.13
N VAL A 373 46.69 23.42 -21.61
CA VAL A 373 45.90 23.81 -22.78
C VAL A 373 44.94 24.92 -22.40
N LYS A 374 45.16 26.12 -22.94
CA LYS A 374 44.34 27.32 -22.70
C LYS A 374 43.53 27.70 -23.93
N GLU A 375 42.36 28.29 -23.71
CA GLU A 375 41.58 28.89 -24.79
C GLU A 375 42.27 30.15 -25.34
N SER A 376 42.11 30.44 -26.63
CA SER A 376 42.72 31.61 -27.28
C SER A 376 41.97 32.94 -27.01
N ILE A 377 41.18 33.00 -25.93
CA ILE A 377 40.45 34.20 -25.50
C ILE A 377 41.00 34.68 -24.15
N PRO A 378 41.06 36.00 -23.89
CA PRO A 378 41.71 36.51 -22.67
C PRO A 378 41.06 36.03 -21.37
N ILE A 379 39.72 35.92 -21.35
CA ILE A 379 38.92 35.50 -20.19
C ILE A 379 37.92 34.44 -20.66
N SER A 380 37.95 33.27 -20.03
CA SER A 380 36.93 32.24 -20.15
C SER A 380 35.96 32.33 -18.97
N LEU A 381 34.68 32.09 -19.23
CA LEU A 381 33.60 32.24 -18.25
C LEU A 381 32.56 31.14 -18.41
N TRP A 382 32.23 30.48 -17.32
CA TRP A 382 31.27 29.38 -17.25
C TRP A 382 30.35 29.57 -16.03
N THR A 383 29.23 28.85 -16.08
CA THR A 383 28.27 28.69 -14.99
C THR A 383 28.01 27.20 -14.79
N ASP A 384 27.59 26.80 -13.60
CA ASP A 384 27.27 25.41 -13.27
C ASP A 384 25.99 24.92 -13.96
N LYS A 385 24.99 25.78 -14.09
CA LYS A 385 23.78 25.54 -14.92
C LYS A 385 23.55 26.66 -15.93
N GLU A 386 22.66 26.42 -16.89
CA GLU A 386 22.17 27.45 -17.82
C GLU A 386 20.78 27.99 -17.43
N VAL A 387 20.04 27.23 -16.61
CA VAL A 387 18.67 27.51 -16.14
C VAL A 387 18.62 27.28 -14.64
N TYR A 388 17.95 28.17 -13.92
CA TYR A 388 17.89 28.19 -12.45
C TYR A 388 16.47 28.46 -11.96
N GLY A 389 16.18 28.04 -10.73
CA GLY A 389 15.00 28.46 -9.97
C GLY A 389 15.26 29.75 -9.19
N THR A 390 14.19 30.36 -8.63
CA THR A 390 14.38 31.35 -7.56
C THR A 390 14.94 30.64 -6.31
N GLY A 391 15.69 31.36 -5.47
CA GLY A 391 16.37 30.76 -4.31
C GLY A 391 17.63 29.95 -4.63
N GLU A 392 17.87 29.56 -5.90
CA GLU A 392 19.06 28.80 -6.27
C GLU A 392 20.35 29.65 -6.24
N VAL A 393 21.48 28.96 -5.98
CA VAL A 393 22.81 29.55 -5.98
C VAL A 393 23.45 29.37 -7.36
N VAL A 394 23.72 30.48 -8.05
CA VAL A 394 24.45 30.48 -9.30
C VAL A 394 25.95 30.44 -9.01
N THR A 395 26.66 29.43 -9.52
CA THR A 395 28.11 29.32 -9.41
C THR A 395 28.80 29.71 -10.71
N ILE A 396 29.48 30.85 -10.65
CA ILE A 396 30.25 31.42 -11.76
C ILE A 396 31.70 30.98 -11.62
N THR A 397 32.27 30.36 -12.65
CA THR A 397 33.69 30.00 -12.72
C THR A 397 34.32 30.60 -13.95
N GLY A 398 35.64 30.83 -13.91
CA GLY A 398 36.35 31.34 -15.07
C GLY A 398 37.85 31.17 -14.98
N ARG A 399 38.52 31.49 -16.08
CA ARG A 399 39.98 31.39 -16.22
C ARG A 399 40.51 32.57 -17.02
N LEU A 400 41.69 33.02 -16.63
CA LEU A 400 42.46 34.04 -17.30
C LEU A 400 43.58 33.35 -18.11
N ASN A 401 43.54 33.46 -19.43
CA ASN A 401 44.40 32.63 -20.29
C ASN A 401 45.73 33.30 -20.65
N ASP A 402 45.75 34.63 -20.79
CA ASP A 402 46.91 35.37 -21.32
C ASP A 402 47.81 35.98 -20.22
N VAL A 403 47.31 36.99 -19.50
CA VAL A 403 48.09 37.81 -18.56
C VAL A 403 47.45 37.77 -17.18
N TRP A 404 48.23 37.47 -16.15
CA TRP A 404 47.74 37.41 -14.77
C TRP A 404 47.41 38.80 -14.20
N VAL A 405 46.23 38.91 -13.58
CA VAL A 405 45.82 40.04 -12.74
C VAL A 405 45.25 39.54 -11.43
N ALA A 406 45.33 40.33 -10.36
CA ALA A 406 44.86 39.90 -9.04
C ALA A 406 43.32 39.79 -8.92
N SER A 407 42.57 40.52 -9.76
CA SER A 407 41.11 40.53 -9.73
C SER A 407 40.49 41.01 -11.05
N LEU A 408 39.21 40.68 -11.30
CA LEU A 408 38.38 41.12 -12.42
C LEU A 408 37.07 41.76 -11.91
N ASP A 409 36.50 42.69 -12.67
CA ASP A 409 35.21 43.33 -12.34
C ASP A 409 34.05 42.41 -12.78
N LEU A 410 33.05 42.23 -11.92
CA LEU A 410 31.86 41.42 -12.15
C LEU A 410 30.59 42.29 -12.17
N GLU A 411 29.77 42.11 -13.19
CA GLU A 411 28.46 42.73 -13.33
C GLU A 411 27.43 41.64 -13.63
N ILE A 412 26.36 41.58 -12.83
CA ILE A 412 25.22 40.68 -13.04
C ILE A 412 23.97 41.56 -13.12
N VAL A 413 23.23 41.45 -14.22
CA VAL A 413 22.03 42.26 -14.46
C VAL A 413 20.90 41.33 -14.88
N GLN A 414 19.77 41.39 -14.19
CA GLN A 414 18.51 40.82 -14.67
C GLN A 414 18.10 41.60 -15.93
N THR A 415 18.06 40.97 -17.09
CA THR A 415 17.74 41.62 -18.36
C THR A 415 16.29 41.40 -18.79
N LYS A 416 15.58 40.46 -18.15
CA LYS A 416 14.17 40.15 -18.41
C LYS A 416 13.48 39.78 -17.08
N SER A 417 12.27 40.28 -16.88
CA SER A 417 11.38 39.92 -15.76
C SER A 417 10.19 39.15 -16.32
N LEU A 418 9.80 38.04 -15.70
CA LEU A 418 8.60 37.28 -16.09
C LEU A 418 7.37 37.58 -15.22
N ALA A 419 7.53 38.32 -14.11
CA ALA A 419 6.41 38.75 -13.28
C ALA A 419 5.55 39.81 -13.99
N LEU A 420 4.29 39.46 -14.28
CA LEU A 420 3.26 40.38 -14.72
C LEU A 420 2.65 41.05 -13.48
N GLY A 421 2.83 42.35 -13.33
CA GLY A 421 2.29 43.09 -12.17
C GLY A 421 0.76 42.98 -12.08
N THR A 422 0.24 42.55 -10.93
CA THR A 422 -1.20 42.57 -10.63
C THR A 422 -1.62 43.93 -10.05
N GLY A 423 -2.61 44.59 -10.65
CA GLY A 423 -3.21 45.83 -10.12
C GLY A 423 -2.47 47.12 -10.50
N SER A 424 -2.88 48.26 -9.90
CA SER A 424 -2.60 49.66 -10.31
C SER A 424 -1.14 50.13 -10.46
N GLN A 425 -0.16 49.24 -10.53
CA GLN A 425 1.23 49.54 -10.85
C GLN A 425 1.57 49.10 -12.27
N LEU A 426 1.12 49.89 -13.25
CA LEU A 426 1.73 49.93 -14.57
C LEU A 426 3.11 50.59 -14.44
N GLY A 427 4.17 49.80 -14.35
CA GLY A 427 5.55 50.28 -14.46
C GLY A 427 6.58 49.57 -13.58
N GLY A 428 7.33 48.65 -14.20
CA GLY A 428 8.72 48.32 -13.86
C GLY A 428 9.01 47.82 -12.44
N GLY A 429 8.95 46.51 -12.22
CA GLY A 429 9.60 45.89 -11.07
C GLY A 429 11.10 46.22 -11.03
N ASN A 430 11.66 46.48 -9.84
CA ASN A 430 13.07 46.78 -9.64
C ASN A 430 13.96 45.65 -10.19
N VAL A 431 14.61 45.89 -11.32
CA VAL A 431 15.53 44.98 -11.99
C VAL A 431 16.76 44.70 -11.10
N LEU A 432 17.10 43.42 -10.86
CA LEU A 432 18.28 43.09 -10.05
C LEU A 432 19.58 43.49 -10.76
N LYS A 433 20.45 44.23 -10.08
CA LYS A 433 21.81 44.54 -10.54
C LYS A 433 22.82 44.35 -9.42
N ILE A 434 23.82 43.49 -9.66
CA ILE A 434 24.95 43.25 -8.77
C ILE A 434 26.21 43.73 -9.46
N LEU A 435 27.02 44.51 -8.74
CA LEU A 435 28.35 44.94 -9.16
C LEU A 435 29.34 44.51 -8.07
N ASP A 436 30.33 43.70 -8.42
CA ASP A 436 31.33 43.18 -7.49
C ASP A 436 32.68 42.93 -8.18
N VAL A 437 33.64 42.34 -7.46
CA VAL A 437 35.00 42.04 -7.92
C VAL A 437 35.35 40.59 -7.58
N VAL A 438 35.84 39.82 -8.56
CA VAL A 438 36.29 38.44 -8.36
C VAL A 438 37.81 38.38 -8.28
N ARG A 439 38.35 37.66 -7.28
CA ARG A 439 39.79 37.46 -7.09
C ARG A 439 40.26 36.21 -7.83
N MET A 440 41.47 36.28 -8.39
CA MET A 440 42.07 35.14 -9.10
C MET A 440 42.83 34.23 -8.13
N ASP A 441 42.72 32.93 -8.36
CA ASP A 441 43.55 31.89 -7.76
C ASP A 441 44.97 31.90 -8.37
N GLY A 442 45.91 31.24 -7.68
CA GLY A 442 47.33 31.20 -8.09
C GLY A 442 47.58 30.56 -9.46
N ASP A 443 46.64 29.78 -9.98
CA ASP A 443 46.70 29.10 -11.29
C ASP A 443 45.89 29.84 -12.39
N GLY A 444 45.42 31.06 -12.10
CA GLY A 444 44.67 31.90 -13.04
C GLY A 444 43.18 31.57 -13.16
N LYS A 445 42.64 30.70 -12.30
CA LYS A 445 41.19 30.43 -12.21
C LYS A 445 40.49 31.38 -11.24
N PHE A 446 39.17 31.45 -11.31
CA PHE A 446 38.36 32.14 -10.32
C PHE A 446 37.01 31.47 -10.12
N LYS A 447 36.41 31.72 -8.95
CA LYS A 447 35.06 31.28 -8.60
C LYS A 447 34.31 32.39 -7.85
N TYR A 448 33.03 32.56 -8.17
CA TYR A 448 32.11 33.48 -7.50
C TYR A 448 30.72 32.83 -7.44
N SER A 449 29.94 33.09 -6.39
CA SER A 449 28.58 32.59 -6.28
C SER A 449 27.63 33.67 -5.77
N PHE A 450 26.39 33.69 -6.25
CA PHE A 450 25.32 34.51 -5.68
C PHE A 450 24.00 33.74 -5.67
N THR A 451 23.12 34.09 -4.73
CA THR A 451 21.78 33.51 -4.62
C THR A 451 20.76 34.38 -5.34
N ILE A 452 19.91 33.79 -6.16
CA ILE A 452 18.77 34.47 -6.76
C ILE A 452 17.73 34.69 -5.66
N PRO A 453 17.29 35.93 -5.36
CA PRO A 453 16.30 36.15 -4.31
C PRO A 453 14.99 35.42 -4.62
N ASP A 454 14.35 34.90 -3.58
CA ASP A 454 13.13 34.10 -3.72
C ASP A 454 11.88 34.99 -3.87
N ALA A 455 11.61 35.42 -5.11
CA ALA A 455 10.46 36.24 -5.46
C ALA A 455 10.14 36.14 -6.95
N ASP A 456 8.87 36.11 -7.33
CA ASP A 456 8.42 36.03 -8.74
C ASP A 456 9.00 37.13 -9.63
N ALA A 457 9.24 38.32 -9.07
CA ALA A 457 9.89 39.44 -9.75
C ALA A 457 11.36 39.15 -10.17
N ARG A 458 11.93 38.02 -9.72
CA ARG A 458 13.29 37.57 -10.05
C ARG A 458 13.32 36.53 -11.16
N LEU A 459 12.18 36.08 -11.65
CA LEU A 459 12.08 35.24 -12.83
C LEU A 459 12.51 36.01 -14.10
N GLY A 460 13.18 35.35 -15.03
CA GLY A 460 13.65 35.86 -16.32
C GLY A 460 15.16 35.75 -16.52
N ASP A 461 15.69 36.43 -17.54
CA ASP A 461 17.07 36.24 -18.00
C ASP A 461 18.04 37.11 -17.19
N TYR A 462 19.22 36.57 -16.88
CA TYR A 462 20.31 37.28 -16.23
C TYR A 462 21.55 37.28 -17.10
N LYS A 463 22.18 38.44 -17.22
CA LYS A 463 23.43 38.63 -17.94
C LYS A 463 24.57 38.84 -16.97
N ILE A 464 25.50 37.90 -16.98
CA ILE A 464 26.74 37.93 -16.22
C ILE A 464 27.84 38.44 -17.14
N LYS A 465 28.64 39.40 -16.66
CA LYS A 465 29.78 39.97 -17.37
C LYS A 465 30.96 40.05 -16.42
N VAL A 466 32.10 39.52 -16.86
CA VAL A 466 33.39 39.69 -16.18
C VAL A 466 34.31 40.49 -17.10
N SER A 467 34.96 41.54 -16.58
CA SER A 467 35.80 42.41 -17.42
C SER A 467 36.96 43.07 -16.68
N LYS A 468 37.99 43.46 -17.45
CA LYS A 468 39.08 44.36 -17.06
C LYS A 468 39.74 44.97 -18.31
N ASP A 469 40.80 45.76 -18.15
CA ASP A 469 41.55 46.40 -19.24
C ASP A 469 42.12 45.42 -20.29
N LEU A 470 42.17 44.12 -19.96
CA LEU A 470 42.64 43.04 -20.84
C LEU A 470 41.53 42.37 -21.67
N GLY A 471 40.25 42.58 -21.35
CA GLY A 471 39.13 41.96 -22.07
C GLY A 471 37.84 41.83 -21.27
N SER A 472 36.80 41.27 -21.89
CA SER A 472 35.53 40.95 -21.22
C SER A 472 34.91 39.65 -21.72
N ALA A 473 34.34 38.87 -20.81
CA ALA A 473 33.52 37.70 -21.10
C ALA A 473 32.08 37.92 -20.61
N LYS A 474 31.09 37.32 -21.28
CA LYS A 474 29.67 37.42 -20.95
C LYS A 474 29.02 36.04 -21.01
N LYS A 475 28.10 35.76 -20.08
CA LYS A 475 27.25 34.57 -20.07
C LYS A 475 25.83 35.00 -19.72
N THR A 476 24.84 34.40 -20.38
CA THR A 476 23.43 34.58 -20.04
C THR A 476 22.92 33.31 -19.41
N ILE A 477 22.12 33.43 -18.35
CA ILE A 477 21.41 32.35 -17.69
C ILE A 477 19.92 32.70 -17.58
N MET A 478 19.06 31.70 -17.43
CA MET A 478 17.61 31.87 -17.31
C MET A 478 17.15 31.51 -15.90
N VAL A 479 16.21 32.27 -15.35
CA VAL A 479 15.56 31.97 -14.06
C VAL A 479 14.08 31.75 -14.31
N VAL A 480 13.57 30.58 -13.92
CA VAL A 480 12.21 30.13 -14.25
C VAL A 480 11.60 29.42 -13.04
N GLU A 481 10.28 29.25 -13.01
CA GLU A 481 9.58 28.60 -11.89
C GLU A 481 9.97 27.11 -11.80
N ASP A 482 10.05 26.42 -12.94
CA ASP A 482 10.44 25.02 -13.05
C ASP A 482 11.66 24.88 -13.99
N PRO A 483 12.89 24.90 -13.45
CA PRO A 483 14.11 24.79 -14.25
C PRO A 483 14.36 23.39 -14.82
N GLU A 484 13.79 22.33 -14.24
CA GLU A 484 14.03 20.94 -14.68
C GLU A 484 13.25 20.59 -15.94
N ASN A 485 12.02 21.10 -16.06
CA ASN A 485 11.17 20.90 -17.25
C ASN A 485 11.22 22.07 -18.24
N PHE A 486 12.13 23.03 -18.03
CA PHE A 486 12.20 24.20 -18.89
C PHE A 486 12.73 23.88 -20.29
N VAL A 487 11.85 24.00 -21.28
CA VAL A 487 12.22 23.95 -22.69
C VAL A 487 12.30 25.37 -23.23
N PRO A 488 13.49 25.87 -23.64
CA PRO A 488 13.61 27.21 -24.20
C PRO A 488 12.85 27.31 -25.53
N THR A 489 11.85 28.18 -25.55
CA THR A 489 10.98 28.38 -26.72
C THR A 489 11.77 28.87 -27.94
N THR A 490 11.70 28.14 -29.05
CA THR A 490 12.35 28.52 -30.31
C THR A 490 11.56 29.54 -31.11
N ASP A 491 10.23 29.55 -30.93
CA ASP A 491 9.29 30.28 -31.77
C ASP A 491 9.35 31.80 -31.57
N PRO A 492 9.18 32.61 -32.64
CA PRO A 492 9.24 34.06 -32.55
C PRO A 492 8.13 34.71 -31.72
N LEU A 493 6.94 34.11 -31.70
CA LEU A 493 5.76 34.51 -30.94
C LEU A 493 5.03 33.25 -30.47
N VAL A 494 4.68 33.21 -29.19
CA VAL A 494 3.86 32.14 -28.59
C VAL A 494 2.71 32.77 -27.82
N VAL A 495 1.56 32.10 -27.84
CA VAL A 495 0.37 32.44 -27.04
C VAL A 495 -0.17 31.17 -26.40
N THR A 496 -0.62 31.28 -25.16
CA THR A 496 -1.15 30.19 -24.33
C THR A 496 -2.27 30.74 -23.44
N THR A 497 -3.03 29.84 -22.84
CA THR A 497 -4.08 30.14 -21.85
C THR A 497 -3.73 29.50 -20.52
N ASN A 498 -4.28 30.00 -19.41
CA ASN A 498 -4.03 29.42 -18.08
C ASN A 498 -4.68 28.05 -17.88
N LYS A 499 -5.70 27.70 -18.67
CA LYS A 499 -6.34 26.37 -18.72
C LYS A 499 -6.68 26.02 -20.16
N LEU A 500 -6.84 24.73 -20.45
CA LEU A 500 -7.29 24.26 -21.76
C LEU A 500 -8.81 24.02 -21.80
N VAL A 501 -9.45 23.82 -20.65
CA VAL A 501 -10.89 23.61 -20.51
C VAL A 501 -11.40 24.54 -19.42
N TYR A 502 -12.47 25.28 -19.71
CA TYR A 502 -13.13 26.20 -18.78
C TYR A 502 -14.58 25.79 -18.57
N ASP A 503 -15.01 25.79 -17.32
CA ASP A 503 -16.40 25.51 -16.94
C ASP A 503 -17.14 26.81 -16.59
N PHE A 504 -18.33 27.03 -17.15
CA PHE A 504 -19.13 28.24 -16.91
C PHE A 504 -19.48 28.51 -15.44
N THR A 505 -19.43 27.51 -14.58
CA THR A 505 -19.81 27.59 -13.17
C THR A 505 -18.60 27.70 -12.24
N LEU A 506 -17.45 27.14 -12.63
CA LEU A 506 -16.22 27.14 -11.82
C LEU A 506 -15.27 28.27 -12.23
N ASP A 507 -15.23 28.64 -13.51
CA ASP A 507 -14.27 29.58 -14.06
C ASP A 507 -14.91 30.93 -14.42
N LYS A 508 -14.33 32.01 -13.89
CA LYS A 508 -14.81 33.39 -14.13
C LYS A 508 -13.99 34.13 -15.18
N GLU A 509 -12.72 33.78 -15.33
CA GLU A 509 -11.75 34.52 -16.13
C GLU A 509 -10.84 33.57 -16.91
N LEU A 510 -10.60 33.92 -18.17
CA LEU A 510 -9.62 33.33 -19.08
C LEU A 510 -8.42 34.27 -19.14
N VAL A 511 -7.26 33.78 -18.70
CA VAL A 511 -5.99 34.51 -18.78
C VAL A 511 -5.20 34.03 -19.99
N ILE A 512 -4.91 34.94 -20.89
CA ILE A 512 -4.16 34.69 -22.12
C ILE A 512 -2.76 35.29 -21.93
N ARG A 513 -1.74 34.45 -22.06
CA ARG A 513 -0.34 34.82 -21.90
C ARG A 513 0.42 34.58 -23.19
N GLY A 514 1.42 35.39 -23.46
CA GLY A 514 2.31 35.12 -24.58
C GLY A 514 3.67 35.78 -24.48
N GLN A 515 4.55 35.38 -25.39
CA GLN A 515 5.95 35.77 -25.40
C GLN A 515 6.43 36.03 -26.83
N ILE A 516 7.13 37.14 -27.02
CA ILE A 516 7.81 37.54 -28.25
C ILE A 516 9.31 37.35 -28.02
N LYS A 517 9.98 36.62 -28.91
CA LYS A 517 11.41 36.30 -28.78
C LYS A 517 12.31 37.54 -28.92
N ASN A 518 11.98 38.41 -29.88
CA ASN A 518 12.73 39.63 -30.19
C ASN A 518 11.77 40.80 -30.37
N PRO A 519 11.32 41.47 -29.28
CA PRO A 519 10.49 42.66 -29.38
C PRO A 519 11.25 43.78 -30.12
N VAL A 520 10.55 44.53 -30.97
CA VAL A 520 11.17 45.59 -31.78
C VAL A 520 11.23 46.88 -30.97
N ASP A 521 12.45 47.37 -30.72
CA ASP A 521 12.68 48.70 -30.18
C ASP A 521 12.55 49.75 -31.30
N ARG A 522 11.62 50.70 -31.15
CA ARG A 522 11.47 51.85 -32.05
C ARG A 522 12.02 53.12 -31.40
N THR A 523 12.63 53.98 -32.21
CA THR A 523 13.10 55.31 -31.78
C THR A 523 11.98 56.35 -31.71
N SER A 524 10.78 56.03 -32.21
CA SER A 524 9.56 56.83 -32.04
C SER A 524 8.85 56.45 -30.74
N PHE A 525 8.09 57.36 -30.14
CA PHE A 525 7.27 57.11 -28.94
C PHE A 525 6.12 56.08 -29.13
N GLU A 526 6.10 55.34 -30.24
CA GLU A 526 5.09 54.33 -30.56
C GLU A 526 5.60 52.94 -30.15
N THR A 527 4.91 52.28 -29.22
CA THR A 527 5.19 50.90 -28.82
C THR A 527 4.32 49.93 -29.64
N PRO A 528 4.90 48.97 -30.39
CA PRO A 528 4.12 47.97 -31.12
C PRO A 528 3.30 47.10 -30.14
N THR A 529 2.03 46.86 -30.45
CA THR A 529 1.11 46.09 -29.60
C THR A 529 0.84 44.70 -30.17
N VAL A 530 0.35 43.79 -29.32
CA VAL A 530 -0.16 42.48 -29.69
C VAL A 530 -1.68 42.54 -29.78
N LEU A 531 -2.24 42.23 -30.95
CA LEU A 531 -3.68 42.08 -31.13
C LEU A 531 -4.08 40.64 -30.83
N ILE A 532 -5.12 40.46 -30.01
CA ILE A 532 -5.64 39.15 -29.58
C ILE A 532 -7.09 39.07 -30.04
N SER A 533 -7.40 38.10 -30.88
CA SER A 533 -8.73 37.89 -31.46
C SER A 533 -9.22 36.47 -31.21
N PHE A 534 -10.54 36.29 -31.20
CA PHE A 534 -11.20 35.01 -30.91
C PHE A 534 -12.01 34.54 -32.12
N LYS A 535 -11.91 33.25 -32.41
CA LYS A 535 -12.74 32.57 -33.41
C LYS A 535 -13.31 31.29 -32.84
N THR A 536 -14.50 30.91 -33.28
CA THR A 536 -15.00 29.55 -33.07
C THR A 536 -14.17 28.55 -33.89
N GLU A 537 -14.26 27.25 -33.58
CA GLU A 537 -13.58 26.19 -34.35
C GLU A 537 -13.90 26.23 -35.86
N ASP A 538 -15.14 26.59 -36.22
CA ASP A 538 -15.60 26.81 -37.59
C ASP A 538 -15.12 28.13 -38.22
N GLY A 539 -14.25 28.86 -37.54
CA GLY A 539 -13.53 30.04 -38.03
C GLY A 539 -14.32 31.35 -37.99
N LYS A 540 -15.49 31.39 -37.34
CA LYS A 540 -16.29 32.62 -37.22
C LYS A 540 -15.71 33.51 -36.12
N PRO A 541 -15.50 34.81 -36.37
CA PRO A 541 -15.06 35.74 -35.33
C PRO A 541 -16.12 35.85 -34.23
N LEU A 542 -15.68 35.97 -32.99
CA LEU A 542 -16.55 36.23 -31.86
C LEU A 542 -16.91 37.72 -31.83
N SER A 543 -18.20 38.06 -31.78
CA SER A 543 -18.64 39.45 -31.71
C SER A 543 -19.66 39.66 -30.60
N ILE A 544 -19.58 40.79 -29.91
CA ILE A 544 -20.52 41.22 -28.85
C ILE A 544 -21.38 42.38 -29.32
N ILE A 545 -22.61 42.46 -28.81
CA ILE A 545 -23.54 43.55 -29.11
C ILE A 545 -23.38 44.66 -28.06
N GLY A 546 -22.88 45.82 -28.48
CA GLY A 546 -22.78 47.02 -27.65
C GLY A 546 -23.93 48.00 -27.91
N VAL A 547 -24.48 48.59 -26.83
CA VAL A 547 -25.34 49.78 -26.92
C VAL A 547 -24.43 51.02 -26.89
N PRO A 548 -24.55 51.99 -27.81
CA PRO A 548 -23.67 53.16 -27.83
C PRO A 548 -23.80 53.99 -26.55
N GLY A 549 -22.67 54.35 -25.94
CA GLY A 549 -22.63 55.28 -24.81
C GLY A 549 -23.16 56.66 -25.21
N GLY A 550 -24.29 57.05 -24.61
CA GLY A 550 -24.90 58.38 -24.80
C GLY A 550 -26.43 58.43 -24.88
N VAL A 551 -27.13 57.29 -24.91
CA VAL A 551 -28.60 57.28 -24.92
C VAL A 551 -29.13 57.08 -23.51
N ASN A 552 -29.76 58.12 -22.95
CA ASN A 552 -30.55 58.01 -21.71
C ASN A 552 -31.60 56.91 -21.88
N GLN A 553 -31.59 55.89 -21.01
CA GLN A 553 -32.62 54.85 -20.95
C GLN A 553 -33.93 55.46 -20.45
N GLY A 554 -34.69 56.04 -21.37
CA GLY A 554 -35.95 56.71 -21.07
C GLY A 554 -36.69 57.14 -22.34
N ALA A 555 -36.66 56.37 -23.41
CA ALA A 555 -37.63 56.47 -24.50
C ALA A 555 -37.61 55.18 -25.32
N ALA A 556 -38.77 54.56 -25.47
CA ALA A 556 -38.98 53.42 -26.36
C ALA A 556 -38.74 53.84 -27.82
N GLY A 557 -37.93 53.07 -28.54
CA GLY A 557 -37.81 53.13 -30.00
C GLY A 557 -36.49 53.70 -30.51
N GLY A 558 -35.49 52.83 -30.72
CA GLY A 558 -34.29 53.14 -31.49
C GLY A 558 -33.60 51.85 -31.94
N GLU A 559 -33.74 51.50 -33.22
CA GLU A 559 -32.96 50.43 -33.88
C GLU A 559 -31.52 50.92 -34.07
N GLY A 560 -30.57 50.24 -33.42
CA GLY A 560 -29.15 50.51 -33.59
C GLY A 560 -28.30 49.70 -32.61
N SER A 561 -28.17 48.39 -32.85
CA SER A 561 -27.15 47.57 -32.18
C SER A 561 -25.85 47.65 -32.99
N VAL A 562 -24.75 48.07 -32.37
CA VAL A 562 -23.41 47.99 -32.98
C VAL A 562 -22.80 46.66 -32.57
N THR A 563 -22.54 45.80 -33.55
CA THR A 563 -21.77 44.56 -33.36
C THR A 563 -20.28 44.91 -33.39
N ALA A 564 -19.56 44.62 -32.32
CA ALA A 564 -18.10 44.83 -32.23
C ALA A 564 -17.41 43.47 -32.06
N ASP A 565 -16.28 43.28 -32.74
CA ASP A 565 -15.47 42.07 -32.58
C ASP A 565 -14.88 42.02 -31.16
N TYR A 566 -14.91 40.82 -30.57
CA TYR A 566 -14.38 40.59 -29.24
C TYR A 566 -12.87 40.40 -29.33
N GLU A 567 -12.14 41.52 -29.29
CA GLU A 567 -10.68 41.57 -29.44
C GLU A 567 -10.03 42.38 -28.31
N PHE A 568 -8.77 42.04 -27.99
CA PHE A 568 -7.97 42.75 -27.01
C PHE A 568 -6.64 43.20 -27.60
N THR A 569 -6.05 44.23 -27.01
CA THR A 569 -4.71 44.69 -27.35
C THR A 569 -3.83 44.66 -26.10
N ALA A 570 -2.68 43.99 -26.18
CA ALA A 570 -1.69 43.95 -25.11
C ALA A 570 -0.41 44.70 -25.53
N ILE A 571 0.21 45.42 -24.60
CA ILE A 571 1.52 46.06 -24.81
C ILE A 571 2.58 45.10 -24.26
N PRO A 572 3.51 44.59 -25.09
CA PRO A 572 4.54 43.69 -24.60
C PRO A 572 5.58 44.45 -23.76
N GLU A 573 6.05 43.80 -22.71
CA GLU A 573 7.12 44.33 -21.86
C GLU A 573 8.47 44.32 -22.61
N VAL A 574 9.49 44.97 -22.03
CA VAL A 574 10.86 45.01 -22.57
C VAL A 574 11.42 43.60 -22.82
N GLY A 575 10.96 42.61 -22.04
CA GLY A 575 11.29 41.19 -22.18
C GLY A 575 10.49 40.41 -23.23
N GLY A 576 9.56 41.06 -23.93
CA GLY A 576 8.69 40.46 -24.96
C GLY A 576 7.46 39.73 -24.42
N THR A 577 7.24 39.70 -23.10
CA THR A 577 6.06 39.07 -22.47
C THR A 577 4.82 39.97 -22.56
N PHE A 578 3.64 39.36 -22.66
CA PHE A 578 2.36 40.05 -22.61
C PHE A 578 1.27 39.17 -21.97
N SER A 579 0.25 39.80 -21.40
CA SER A 579 -0.91 39.11 -20.84
C SER A 579 -2.19 39.93 -20.97
N VAL A 580 -3.31 39.25 -21.13
CA VAL A 580 -4.66 39.84 -21.06
C VAL A 580 -5.63 38.87 -20.39
N THR A 581 -6.67 39.41 -19.77
CA THR A 581 -7.75 38.63 -19.16
C THR A 581 -9.06 38.90 -19.90
N ALA A 582 -9.83 37.84 -20.16
CA ALA A 582 -11.16 37.89 -20.74
C ALA A 582 -12.17 37.21 -19.80
N ASP A 583 -13.39 37.73 -19.73
CA ASP A 583 -14.44 37.18 -18.86
C ASP A 583 -15.07 35.93 -19.47
N ILE A 584 -15.11 34.83 -18.73
CA ILE A 584 -15.88 33.63 -19.12
C ILE A 584 -17.32 33.83 -18.67
N SER A 585 -18.22 34.10 -19.62
CA SER A 585 -19.64 34.23 -19.34
C SER A 585 -20.51 33.69 -20.47
N ARG A 586 -21.70 33.21 -20.12
CA ARG A 586 -22.71 32.71 -21.06
C ARG A 586 -23.24 33.78 -22.04
N GLY A 587 -22.93 35.06 -21.79
CA GLY A 587 -23.26 36.16 -22.69
C GLY A 587 -22.22 36.41 -23.79
N ILE A 588 -21.02 35.85 -23.65
CA ILE A 588 -19.89 36.05 -24.58
C ILE A 588 -19.55 34.73 -25.27
N PHE A 589 -19.56 33.63 -24.52
CA PHE A 589 -19.21 32.31 -25.01
C PHE A 589 -20.38 31.31 -24.90
N SER A 590 -20.34 30.27 -25.73
CA SER A 590 -21.20 29.09 -25.67
C SER A 590 -20.34 27.83 -25.51
N GLU A 591 -20.94 26.68 -25.18
CA GLU A 591 -20.25 25.39 -25.14
C GLU A 591 -19.57 25.10 -26.50
N GLY A 592 -18.30 24.69 -26.48
CA GLY A 592 -17.51 24.38 -27.66
C GLY A 592 -16.07 24.88 -27.61
N THR A 593 -15.34 24.66 -28.71
CA THR A 593 -13.91 24.99 -28.84
C THR A 593 -13.73 26.36 -29.50
N TYR A 594 -12.83 27.15 -28.92
CA TYR A 594 -12.45 28.47 -29.41
C TYR A 594 -10.96 28.55 -29.71
N VAL A 595 -10.61 29.27 -30.77
CA VAL A 595 -9.24 29.55 -31.20
C VAL A 595 -8.93 31.01 -30.90
N ILE A 596 -7.86 31.23 -30.15
CA ILE A 596 -7.27 32.53 -29.88
C ILE A 596 -6.13 32.76 -30.87
N THR A 597 -6.11 33.91 -31.53
CA THR A 597 -5.04 34.34 -32.42
C THR A 597 -4.37 35.58 -31.85
N ALA A 598 -3.08 35.47 -31.54
CA ALA A 598 -2.22 36.60 -31.17
C ALA A 598 -1.41 37.05 -32.39
N GLN A 599 -1.43 38.35 -32.68
CA GLN A 599 -0.70 38.96 -33.78
C GLN A 599 0.20 40.09 -33.28
N TYR A 600 1.50 40.00 -33.59
CA TYR A 600 2.49 41.05 -33.33
C TYR A 600 3.26 41.36 -34.61
N LEU A 601 3.00 42.52 -35.21
CA LEU A 601 3.50 42.87 -36.55
C LEU A 601 3.14 41.77 -37.57
N ASP A 602 4.13 41.13 -38.19
CA ASP A 602 3.98 40.03 -39.15
C ASP A 602 3.98 38.64 -38.48
N LEU A 603 4.18 38.57 -37.16
CA LEU A 603 4.15 37.32 -36.40
C LEU A 603 2.73 36.99 -35.95
N VAL A 604 2.34 35.73 -36.11
CA VAL A 604 1.04 35.20 -35.70
C VAL A 604 1.25 33.90 -34.94
N ALA A 605 0.56 33.75 -33.81
CA ALA A 605 0.51 32.53 -33.01
C ALA A 605 -0.94 32.23 -32.63
N ASN A 606 -1.28 30.94 -32.53
CA ASN A 606 -2.62 30.49 -32.18
C ASN A 606 -2.57 29.54 -30.98
N THR A 607 -3.63 29.56 -30.16
CA THR A 607 -3.91 28.55 -29.14
C THR A 607 -5.41 28.28 -29.10
N SER A 608 -5.84 27.16 -28.53
CA SER A 608 -7.27 26.83 -28.40
C SER A 608 -7.63 26.48 -26.96
N PHE A 609 -8.90 26.68 -26.62
CA PHE A 609 -9.48 26.24 -25.36
C PHE A 609 -10.93 25.80 -25.55
N ASP A 610 -11.40 24.94 -24.66
CA ASP A 610 -12.76 24.41 -24.64
C ASP A 610 -13.59 25.05 -23.54
N ILE A 611 -14.88 25.18 -23.79
CA ILE A 611 -15.85 25.60 -22.80
C ILE A 611 -16.90 24.51 -22.61
N VAL A 612 -17.10 24.09 -21.36
CA VAL A 612 -18.04 23.05 -20.96
C VAL A 612 -19.13 23.57 -20.02
N ASP A 613 -20.27 22.88 -19.97
CA ASP A 613 -21.43 23.21 -19.14
C ASP A 613 -21.95 21.96 -18.39
N ASP A 614 -21.53 21.80 -17.14
CA ASP A 614 -21.88 20.67 -16.27
C ASP A 614 -23.38 20.62 -15.88
N LEU A 615 -24.10 21.75 -15.95
CA LEU A 615 -25.53 21.85 -15.61
C LEU A 615 -26.47 21.18 -16.62
N LYS A 616 -25.97 20.80 -17.80
CA LYS A 616 -26.76 20.18 -18.87
C LYS A 616 -27.02 18.68 -18.64
N SER A 617 -26.23 18.03 -17.78
CA SER A 617 -26.25 16.57 -17.56
C SER A 617 -27.29 16.08 -16.53
N GLY A 618 -28.02 16.98 -15.88
CA GLY A 618 -29.16 16.64 -15.02
C GLY A 618 -28.88 16.68 -13.51
N THR A 619 -29.97 16.75 -12.74
CA THR A 619 -29.97 16.89 -11.27
C THR A 619 -29.50 15.63 -10.57
N GLY A 620 -28.47 15.76 -9.73
CA GLY A 620 -27.99 14.69 -8.86
C GLY A 620 -27.98 15.16 -7.42
N ILE A 621 -29.01 14.82 -6.65
CA ILE A 621 -28.98 14.89 -5.18
C ILE A 621 -28.68 13.48 -4.69
N SER A 622 -27.61 13.34 -3.92
CA SER A 622 -27.10 12.06 -3.46
C SER A 622 -26.60 12.13 -2.01
N LEU A 623 -26.35 10.96 -1.44
CA LEU A 623 -25.64 10.79 -0.17
C LEU A 623 -24.23 10.28 -0.46
N ASP A 624 -23.31 10.50 0.47
CA ASP A 624 -21.95 9.96 0.41
C ASP A 624 -21.91 8.44 0.62
N LYS A 625 -22.86 7.89 1.38
CA LYS A 625 -23.03 6.43 1.61
C LYS A 625 -24.50 6.03 1.76
N ASP A 626 -24.77 4.73 1.62
CA ASP A 626 -26.11 4.14 1.81
C ASP A 626 -26.31 3.51 3.21
N VAL A 627 -25.23 3.06 3.86
CA VAL A 627 -25.25 2.42 5.18
C VAL A 627 -24.18 3.05 6.07
N TYR A 628 -24.56 3.42 7.29
CA TYR A 628 -23.73 4.14 8.24
C TYR A 628 -23.68 3.43 9.59
N GLY A 629 -22.55 3.55 10.28
CA GLY A 629 -22.38 3.18 11.68
C GLY A 629 -22.96 4.20 12.66
N LEU A 630 -22.83 3.91 13.96
CA LEU A 630 -23.04 4.89 15.02
C LEU A 630 -21.93 5.95 15.00
N ASN A 631 -22.27 7.19 15.33
CA ASN A 631 -21.36 8.35 15.32
C ASN A 631 -20.70 8.65 13.95
N GLU A 632 -21.34 8.26 12.84
CA GLU A 632 -20.88 8.59 11.49
C GLU A 632 -21.58 9.82 10.94
N LYS A 633 -20.88 10.54 10.05
CA LYS A 633 -21.40 11.75 9.40
C LYS A 633 -22.08 11.37 8.09
N VAL A 634 -23.37 11.66 7.99
CA VAL A 634 -24.19 11.56 6.78
C VAL A 634 -24.09 12.89 6.03
N THR A 635 -23.67 12.86 4.77
CA THR A 635 -23.51 14.03 3.92
C THR A 635 -24.49 13.97 2.75
N ALA A 636 -25.35 14.98 2.62
CA ALA A 636 -26.23 15.14 1.48
C ALA A 636 -25.77 16.33 0.64
N SER A 637 -25.51 16.09 -0.63
CA SER A 637 -25.10 17.13 -1.57
C SER A 637 -25.76 16.95 -2.92
N GLY A 638 -25.90 18.05 -3.66
CA GLY A 638 -26.38 17.96 -5.01
C GLY A 638 -26.59 19.27 -5.73
N ILE A 639 -26.91 19.14 -7.02
CA ILE A 639 -27.34 20.23 -7.89
C ILE A 639 -28.86 20.31 -7.84
N ILE A 640 -29.38 21.50 -7.61
CA ILE A 640 -30.81 21.76 -7.64
C ILE A 640 -31.19 22.43 -8.97
N PRO A 641 -32.37 22.09 -9.54
CA PRO A 641 -32.76 22.60 -10.86
C PRO A 641 -33.29 24.04 -10.83
N THR A 642 -33.35 24.67 -9.66
CA THR A 642 -34.02 25.93 -9.39
C THR A 642 -33.02 26.97 -8.87
N GLY A 643 -33.31 28.26 -9.10
CA GLY A 643 -32.53 29.37 -8.53
C GLY A 643 -32.79 29.63 -7.05
N ASP A 644 -33.23 28.62 -6.29
CA ASP A 644 -33.54 28.76 -4.87
C ASP A 644 -32.26 29.09 -4.11
N SER A 645 -32.31 30.08 -3.21
CA SER A 645 -31.15 30.51 -2.42
C SER A 645 -30.86 29.62 -1.20
N SER A 646 -31.78 28.71 -0.88
CA SER A 646 -31.65 27.75 0.22
C SER A 646 -32.55 26.54 0.01
N VAL A 647 -32.21 25.42 0.65
CA VAL A 647 -33.05 24.22 0.70
C VAL A 647 -33.32 23.82 2.14
N THR A 648 -34.51 23.25 2.36
CA THR A 648 -34.92 22.66 3.64
C THR A 648 -34.60 21.16 3.62
N ILE A 649 -33.95 20.67 4.67
CA ILE A 649 -33.54 19.28 4.81
C ILE A 649 -34.21 18.68 6.04
N SER A 650 -35.03 17.65 5.86
CA SER A 650 -35.71 16.96 6.95
C SER A 650 -35.18 15.54 7.12
N VAL A 651 -34.69 15.20 8.30
CA VAL A 651 -34.31 13.84 8.69
C VAL A 651 -35.44 13.19 9.47
N THR A 652 -35.95 12.06 9.00
CA THR A 652 -36.91 11.21 9.70
C THR A 652 -36.19 9.95 10.20
N ARG A 653 -36.25 9.70 11.51
CA ARG A 653 -35.65 8.54 12.17
C ARG A 653 -36.56 7.30 12.11
N PRO A 654 -36.06 6.09 12.43
CA PRO A 654 -36.86 4.86 12.45
C PRO A 654 -38.05 4.88 13.43
N ASP A 655 -37.98 5.69 14.49
CA ASP A 655 -39.06 5.93 15.46
C ASP A 655 -40.10 6.97 14.99
N GLY A 656 -39.95 7.47 13.76
CA GLY A 656 -40.84 8.45 13.14
C GLY A 656 -40.59 9.89 13.58
N THR A 657 -39.66 10.14 14.50
CA THR A 657 -39.29 11.51 14.89
C THR A 657 -38.62 12.22 13.71
N LYS A 658 -39.04 13.47 13.47
CA LYS A 658 -38.56 14.31 12.36
C LYS A 658 -37.78 15.49 12.91
N THR A 659 -36.62 15.77 12.31
CA THR A 659 -35.82 16.96 12.60
C THR A 659 -35.54 17.70 11.29
N THR A 660 -35.74 19.01 11.28
CA THR A 660 -35.61 19.85 10.08
C THR A 660 -34.46 20.83 10.21
N TYR A 661 -33.73 21.02 9.12
CA TYR A 661 -32.56 21.87 8.97
C TYR A 661 -32.72 22.73 7.70
N GLY A 662 -31.90 23.78 7.57
CA GLY A 662 -31.78 24.56 6.33
C GLY A 662 -30.32 24.70 5.93
N THR A 663 -30.05 24.76 4.63
CA THR A 663 -28.71 25.06 4.08
C THR A 663 -28.82 26.03 2.90
N SER A 664 -27.80 26.87 2.72
CA SER A 664 -27.72 27.81 1.59
C SER A 664 -27.35 27.08 0.31
N VAL A 665 -27.82 27.61 -0.82
CA VAL A 665 -27.47 27.14 -2.16
C VAL A 665 -26.57 28.19 -2.80
N ASP A 666 -25.44 27.76 -3.35
CA ASP A 666 -24.54 28.61 -4.14
C ASP A 666 -24.34 27.99 -5.52
N ASN A 667 -24.48 28.79 -6.58
CA ASN A 667 -24.43 28.33 -7.98
C ASN A 667 -25.26 27.05 -8.25
N GLN A 668 -26.50 27.00 -7.75
CA GLN A 668 -27.40 25.83 -7.85
C GLN A 668 -26.90 24.56 -7.16
N ARG A 669 -25.92 24.64 -6.25
CA ARG A 669 -25.37 23.52 -5.49
C ARG A 669 -25.59 23.73 -3.99
N PHE A 670 -25.80 22.64 -3.26
CA PHE A 670 -25.81 22.65 -1.80
C PHE A 670 -25.02 21.47 -1.24
N SER A 671 -24.53 21.63 -0.01
CA SER A 671 -23.99 20.57 0.81
C SER A 671 -24.50 20.72 2.24
N TRP A 672 -24.81 19.60 2.87
CA TRP A 672 -25.29 19.56 4.23
C TRP A 672 -24.87 18.25 4.89
N SER A 673 -24.68 18.27 6.21
CA SER A 673 -24.30 17.07 6.95
C SER A 673 -25.00 16.94 8.29
N TRP A 674 -25.15 15.69 8.74
CA TRP A 674 -25.76 15.31 10.01
C TRP A 674 -25.11 14.05 10.58
N THR A 675 -24.90 14.01 11.89
CA THR A 675 -24.24 12.87 12.55
C THR A 675 -25.27 11.88 13.08
N THR A 676 -25.06 10.59 12.81
CA THR A 676 -25.87 9.49 13.39
C THR A 676 -25.70 9.45 14.91
N PRO A 677 -26.65 8.86 15.66
CA PRO A 677 -26.53 8.80 17.12
C PRO A 677 -25.26 8.08 17.58
N VAL A 678 -24.70 8.53 18.71
CA VAL A 678 -23.42 8.04 19.25
C VAL A 678 -23.49 6.64 19.89
N SER A 679 -24.69 6.17 20.22
CA SER A 679 -24.92 4.89 20.88
C SER A 679 -26.29 4.34 20.48
N GLU A 680 -26.49 3.03 20.63
CA GLU A 680 -27.83 2.46 20.56
C GLU A 680 -28.69 3.01 21.72
N ARG A 681 -29.95 3.36 21.44
CA ARG A 681 -30.95 3.85 22.40
C ARG A 681 -32.31 3.28 22.03
N TYR A 682 -33.03 2.84 23.05
CA TYR A 682 -34.41 2.37 22.93
C TYR A 682 -35.38 3.48 23.38
N GLN A 683 -36.30 3.88 22.50
CA GLN A 683 -37.43 4.73 22.88
C GLN A 683 -38.70 3.89 23.05
N THR A 684 -39.33 4.02 24.22
CA THR A 684 -40.67 3.48 24.49
C THR A 684 -41.73 4.50 24.08
N LEU A 685 -42.48 4.21 23.02
CA LEU A 685 -43.69 4.96 22.67
C LEU A 685 -44.88 4.35 23.42
N LYS A 686 -45.47 5.10 24.36
CA LYS A 686 -46.71 4.71 25.02
C LYS A 686 -47.87 4.88 24.05
N SER A 687 -48.41 3.76 23.57
CA SER A 687 -49.71 3.71 22.91
C SER A 687 -50.80 3.46 23.97
N ASP A 688 -51.93 4.16 23.88
CA ASP A 688 -53.12 4.05 24.77
C ASP A 688 -53.84 2.68 24.71
N GLY A 689 -53.14 1.61 24.29
CA GLY A 689 -53.65 0.27 24.09
C GLY A 689 -52.70 -0.84 24.53
N GLY A 690 -52.00 -0.68 25.66
CA GLY A 690 -51.45 -1.80 26.44
C GLY A 690 -50.37 -2.69 25.79
N ARG A 691 -49.69 -2.23 24.73
CA ARG A 691 -48.44 -2.85 24.26
C ARG A 691 -47.38 -1.77 24.11
N ASP A 692 -46.39 -1.80 24.98
CA ASP A 692 -45.19 -0.99 24.84
C ASP A 692 -44.38 -1.53 23.65
N ILE A 693 -44.05 -0.66 22.68
CA ILE A 693 -43.18 -0.99 21.55
C ILE A 693 -41.86 -0.23 21.79
N GLU A 694 -40.76 -0.96 21.89
CA GLU A 694 -39.41 -0.41 21.96
C GLU A 694 -38.84 -0.24 20.55
N PHE A 695 -38.41 0.96 20.21
CA PHE A 695 -37.74 1.27 18.95
C PHE A 695 -36.25 1.54 19.22
N SER A 696 -35.38 0.77 18.55
CA SER A 696 -33.96 1.08 18.44
C SER A 696 -33.75 2.21 17.42
N ASN A 697 -32.70 2.99 17.59
CA ASN A 697 -32.23 3.95 16.58
C ASN A 697 -31.45 3.28 15.43
N PHE A 698 -31.22 1.97 15.46
CA PHE A 698 -30.82 1.22 14.26
C PHE A 698 -32.02 1.05 13.31
N GLY A 699 -31.77 1.11 12.00
CA GLY A 699 -32.79 0.97 10.97
C GLY A 699 -32.68 2.01 9.86
N ILE A 700 -33.73 2.09 9.03
CA ILE A 700 -33.76 3.00 7.87
C ILE A 700 -34.19 4.41 8.28
N TYR A 701 -33.40 5.38 7.87
CA TYR A 701 -33.65 6.81 7.99
C TYR A 701 -34.05 7.37 6.62
N LYS A 702 -34.82 8.46 6.62
CA LYS A 702 -35.19 9.21 5.42
C LYS A 702 -34.71 10.66 5.50
N ILE A 703 -34.04 11.12 4.45
CA ILE A 703 -33.70 12.54 4.24
C ILE A 703 -34.59 13.09 3.13
N LYS A 704 -35.34 14.15 3.42
CA LYS A 704 -36.12 14.90 2.43
C LYS A 704 -35.47 16.25 2.20
N VAL A 705 -34.98 16.49 0.99
CA VAL A 705 -34.45 17.78 0.53
C VAL A 705 -35.54 18.48 -0.26
N ALA A 706 -35.95 19.68 0.15
CA ALA A 706 -37.02 20.44 -0.49
C ALA A 706 -36.63 21.91 -0.71
N GLY A 707 -36.80 22.39 -1.93
CA GLY A 707 -36.82 23.82 -2.29
C GLY A 707 -38.24 24.31 -2.53
N ASP A 708 -38.40 25.47 -3.17
CA ASP A 708 -39.70 26.10 -3.36
C ASP A 708 -40.57 25.34 -4.37
N THR A 709 -39.94 24.68 -5.34
CA THR A 709 -40.65 23.97 -6.44
C THR A 709 -40.21 22.52 -6.65
N PHE A 710 -39.26 22.02 -5.86
CA PHE A 710 -38.80 20.63 -5.95
C PHE A 710 -38.68 19.97 -4.57
N SER A 711 -38.83 18.66 -4.53
CA SER A 711 -38.54 17.84 -3.35
C SER A 711 -37.98 16.49 -3.78
N LYS A 712 -36.97 16.00 -3.06
CA LYS A 712 -36.36 14.70 -3.27
C LYS A 712 -36.17 13.97 -1.94
N ASP A 713 -36.58 12.70 -1.91
CA ASP A 713 -36.34 11.80 -0.77
C ASP A 713 -35.11 10.93 -1.07
N LEU A 714 -34.26 10.78 -0.06
CA LEU A 714 -33.10 9.89 0.02
C LEU A 714 -33.31 8.96 1.22
N LEU A 715 -32.84 7.72 1.13
CA LEU A 715 -32.91 6.75 2.20
C LEU A 715 -31.48 6.34 2.56
N PHE A 716 -31.23 6.09 3.84
CA PHE A 716 -30.00 5.45 4.31
C PHE A 716 -30.28 4.57 5.51
N LYS A 717 -29.38 3.64 5.82
CA LYS A 717 -29.51 2.74 6.97
C LYS A 717 -28.46 3.04 8.03
N VAL A 718 -28.85 3.03 9.30
CA VAL A 718 -27.88 2.97 10.42
C VAL A 718 -27.83 1.53 10.92
N SER A 719 -26.64 0.94 10.92
CA SER A 719 -26.39 -0.46 11.25
C SER A 719 -25.32 -0.62 12.33
N ALA A 720 -25.39 -1.73 13.07
CA ALA A 720 -24.33 -2.13 14.00
C ALA A 720 -23.10 -2.70 13.25
N ASP A 721 -23.30 -3.16 12.01
CA ASP A 721 -22.26 -3.68 11.13
C ASP A 721 -22.45 -3.10 9.72
N PRO A 722 -22.06 -1.84 9.49
CA PRO A 722 -22.29 -1.17 8.21
C PRO A 722 -21.52 -1.76 7.03
N GLU A 723 -20.42 -2.51 7.27
CA GLU A 723 -19.58 -3.09 6.21
C GLU A 723 -20.22 -4.31 5.53
N ASN A 724 -21.05 -5.07 6.28
CA ASN A 724 -21.71 -6.29 5.78
C ASN A 724 -23.22 -6.12 5.56
N ASP A 725 -23.74 -4.92 5.72
CA ASP A 725 -25.17 -4.61 5.60
C ASP A 725 -25.46 -3.81 4.32
N SER A 726 -26.69 -3.86 3.82
CA SER A 726 -27.10 -3.18 2.59
C SER A 726 -28.45 -2.50 2.73
N LEU A 727 -28.61 -1.38 2.03
CA LEU A 727 -29.89 -0.69 1.89
C LEU A 727 -30.66 -1.29 0.71
N SER A 728 -31.78 -1.97 0.99
CA SER A 728 -32.64 -2.47 -0.10
C SER A 728 -33.47 -1.32 -0.69
N THR A 729 -33.23 -1.02 -1.97
CA THR A 729 -34.01 -0.04 -2.75
C THR A 729 -35.25 -0.65 -3.39
N THR A 730 -35.51 -1.95 -3.16
CA THR A 730 -36.67 -2.64 -3.74
C THR A 730 -37.97 -2.24 -3.02
N PRO A 731 -39.03 -1.87 -3.75
CA PRO A 731 -40.22 -1.26 -3.15
C PRO A 731 -41.08 -2.20 -2.30
N LEU A 732 -40.93 -3.51 -2.48
CA LEU A 732 -41.53 -4.56 -1.66
C LEU A 732 -40.69 -5.84 -1.85
N PHE A 733 -40.11 -6.34 -0.76
CA PHE A 733 -39.31 -7.56 -0.71
C PHE A 733 -39.89 -8.54 0.32
N VAL A 734 -39.85 -9.84 0.03
CA VAL A 734 -40.24 -10.90 0.98
C VAL A 734 -39.32 -12.09 0.82
N THR A 735 -38.94 -12.70 1.94
CA THR A 735 -38.20 -13.96 1.98
C THR A 735 -38.57 -14.75 3.24
N THR A 736 -38.02 -15.94 3.34
CA THR A 736 -38.12 -16.81 4.51
C THR A 736 -36.74 -16.90 5.18
N ASP A 737 -36.67 -17.16 6.48
CA ASP A 737 -35.37 -17.27 7.19
C ASP A 737 -34.62 -18.55 6.85
N LYS A 738 -35.34 -19.58 6.38
CA LYS A 738 -34.81 -20.82 5.79
C LYS A 738 -35.45 -21.13 4.44
N SER A 739 -34.75 -21.89 3.60
CA SER A 739 -35.26 -22.40 2.31
C SER A 739 -35.96 -23.76 2.42
N LEU A 740 -35.67 -24.55 3.46
CA LEU A 740 -36.27 -25.85 3.74
C LEU A 740 -36.77 -25.92 5.20
N TYR A 741 -38.00 -26.37 5.39
CA TYR A 741 -38.64 -26.56 6.71
C TYR A 741 -39.12 -27.98 6.89
N GLN A 742 -39.15 -28.47 8.11
CA GLN A 742 -39.85 -29.69 8.48
C GLN A 742 -41.32 -29.40 8.81
N ALA A 743 -42.20 -30.32 8.49
CA ALA A 743 -43.60 -30.21 8.86
C ALA A 743 -43.74 -30.31 10.38
N GLY A 744 -44.28 -29.25 11.00
CA GLY A 744 -44.25 -28.99 12.43
C GLY A 744 -43.44 -27.74 12.79
N ASP A 745 -42.58 -27.25 11.89
CA ASP A 745 -41.78 -26.03 12.11
C ASP A 745 -42.63 -24.76 12.10
N LYS A 746 -42.03 -23.68 12.60
CA LYS A 746 -42.54 -22.32 12.46
C LYS A 746 -41.85 -21.64 11.29
N LEU A 747 -42.59 -21.40 10.22
CA LEU A 747 -42.17 -20.58 9.09
C LEU A 747 -42.07 -19.12 9.52
N LYS A 748 -40.87 -18.54 9.49
CA LYS A 748 -40.66 -17.10 9.72
C LYS A 748 -40.51 -16.39 8.38
N VAL A 749 -41.51 -15.59 8.06
CA VAL A 749 -41.52 -14.71 6.88
C VAL A 749 -40.99 -13.35 7.31
N ILE A 750 -40.02 -12.83 6.57
CA ILE A 750 -39.45 -11.50 6.76
C ILE A 750 -39.45 -10.73 5.46
N GLY A 751 -39.58 -9.40 5.53
CA GLY A 751 -39.58 -8.56 4.34
C GLY A 751 -39.48 -7.08 4.67
N ASN A 752 -39.40 -6.27 3.62
CA ASN A 752 -39.34 -4.82 3.71
C ASN A 752 -40.24 -4.18 2.64
N VAL A 753 -40.83 -3.03 2.93
CA VAL A 753 -41.70 -2.27 2.03
C VAL A 753 -41.45 -0.78 2.17
N ILE A 754 -41.50 -0.02 1.08
CA ILE A 754 -41.47 1.44 1.14
C ILE A 754 -42.88 1.93 1.49
N PRO A 755 -43.14 2.49 2.70
CA PRO A 755 -44.47 2.97 3.08
C PRO A 755 -44.87 4.19 2.23
N ARG A 756 -46.16 4.34 1.94
CA ARG A 756 -46.66 5.57 1.29
C ARG A 756 -46.55 6.76 2.24
N GLU A 757 -46.15 7.93 1.73
CA GLU A 757 -46.29 9.20 2.48
C GLU A 757 -47.77 9.47 2.73
N GLN A 758 -48.20 9.38 3.99
CA GLN A 758 -49.56 9.72 4.43
C GLN A 758 -49.58 11.18 4.91
N GLY A 759 -50.49 11.99 4.38
CA GLY A 759 -50.60 13.42 4.72
C GLY A 759 -51.10 13.66 6.16
N ASP A 760 -50.80 14.84 6.70
CA ASP A 760 -51.01 15.23 8.11
C ASP A 760 -52.47 15.52 8.50
N GLU A 761 -53.46 15.28 7.63
CA GLU A 761 -54.87 15.57 7.90
C GLU A 761 -55.75 14.29 7.91
N GLY A 762 -56.07 13.80 9.11
CA GLY A 762 -57.15 12.82 9.34
C GLY A 762 -56.73 11.55 10.11
N LEU A 763 -57.73 10.78 10.56
CA LEU A 763 -57.53 9.43 11.12
C LEU A 763 -57.06 8.49 9.98
N VAL A 764 -55.74 8.40 9.78
CA VAL A 764 -55.16 7.57 8.74
C VAL A 764 -54.90 6.17 9.28
N VAL A 765 -55.50 5.16 8.65
CA VAL A 765 -55.22 3.75 8.95
C VAL A 765 -53.96 3.36 8.14
N PRO A 766 -52.88 2.89 8.77
CA PRO A 766 -51.69 2.46 8.04
C PRO A 766 -52.02 1.27 7.12
N ASP A 767 -51.49 1.28 5.90
CA ASP A 767 -51.63 0.16 4.97
C ASP A 767 -50.91 -1.07 5.54
N ARG A 768 -51.55 -2.25 5.47
CA ARG A 768 -50.97 -3.51 5.95
C ARG A 768 -50.30 -4.25 4.81
N VAL A 769 -49.22 -4.96 5.12
CA VAL A 769 -48.66 -5.98 4.22
C VAL A 769 -49.44 -7.27 4.43
N THR A 770 -50.09 -7.75 3.38
CA THR A 770 -50.78 -9.03 3.37
C THR A 770 -49.82 -10.11 2.89
N ILE A 771 -49.52 -11.06 3.77
CA ILE A 771 -48.66 -12.21 3.51
C ILE A 771 -49.57 -13.42 3.32
N LYS A 772 -49.41 -14.13 2.21
CA LYS A 772 -50.13 -15.36 1.88
C LYS A 772 -49.14 -16.50 1.70
N VAL A 773 -49.38 -17.61 2.37
CA VAL A 773 -48.67 -18.87 2.13
C VAL A 773 -49.53 -19.71 1.21
N LEU A 774 -49.00 -20.05 0.04
CA LEU A 774 -49.68 -20.75 -1.04
C LEU A 774 -49.03 -22.12 -1.24
N ASP A 775 -49.86 -23.12 -1.58
CA ASP A 775 -49.42 -24.40 -2.12
C ASP A 775 -48.55 -24.18 -3.38
N GLY A 776 -47.58 -25.06 -3.65
CA GLY A 776 -46.78 -25.02 -4.88
C GLY A 776 -47.43 -25.71 -6.07
N THR A 777 -48.58 -26.36 -5.90
CA THR A 777 -49.34 -26.97 -7.00
C THR A 777 -50.46 -26.05 -7.49
N PHE A 778 -50.49 -25.75 -8.79
CA PHE A 778 -51.56 -24.96 -9.41
C PHE A 778 -52.92 -25.66 -9.21
N PRO A 779 -53.98 -25.00 -8.70
CA PRO A 779 -54.23 -23.55 -8.71
C PRO A 779 -53.74 -22.74 -7.49
N TYR A 780 -52.64 -23.13 -6.84
CA TYR A 780 -51.97 -22.43 -5.73
C TYR A 780 -52.94 -22.10 -4.60
N LYS A 781 -53.49 -23.16 -3.99
CA LYS A 781 -54.42 -23.03 -2.86
C LYS A 781 -53.78 -22.21 -1.74
N GLN A 782 -54.45 -21.18 -1.26
CA GLN A 782 -54.01 -20.42 -0.09
C GLN A 782 -54.17 -21.26 1.17
N ILE A 783 -53.09 -21.38 1.95
CA ILE A 783 -53.01 -22.18 3.17
C ILE A 783 -53.08 -21.27 4.40
N HIS A 784 -52.24 -20.24 4.44
CA HIS A 784 -52.25 -19.22 5.49
C HIS A 784 -52.31 -17.81 4.91
N GLU A 785 -52.85 -16.89 5.72
CA GLU A 785 -52.86 -15.46 5.44
C GLU A 785 -52.65 -14.70 6.74
N ALA A 786 -51.77 -13.70 6.72
CA ALA A 786 -51.60 -12.74 7.80
C ALA A 786 -51.50 -11.33 7.22
N SER A 787 -51.98 -10.34 7.96
CA SER A 787 -51.83 -8.93 7.62
C SER A 787 -51.07 -8.23 8.73
N VAL A 788 -49.82 -7.85 8.44
CA VAL A 788 -48.91 -7.22 9.39
C VAL A 788 -48.76 -5.74 9.06
N TYR A 789 -48.64 -4.91 10.10
CA TYR A 789 -48.25 -3.53 9.91
C TYR A 789 -46.73 -3.48 9.69
N PRO A 790 -46.25 -2.90 8.58
CA PRO A 790 -44.82 -2.63 8.46
C PRO A 790 -44.42 -1.63 9.55
N LYS A 791 -43.21 -1.77 10.06
CA LYS A 791 -42.57 -0.78 10.93
C LYS A 791 -42.40 0.53 10.15
N GLN A 792 -42.11 1.63 10.83
CA GLN A 792 -41.90 2.93 10.18
C GLN A 792 -40.71 2.92 9.20
N GLY A 793 -39.71 2.05 9.40
CA GLY A 793 -38.63 1.77 8.45
C GLY A 793 -39.01 0.87 7.27
N GLY A 794 -40.24 0.38 7.22
CA GLY A 794 -40.73 -0.51 6.16
C GLY A 794 -40.63 -2.01 6.47
N GLU A 795 -39.93 -2.41 7.53
CA GLU A 795 -39.70 -3.82 7.83
C GLU A 795 -40.98 -4.49 8.34
N PHE A 796 -41.21 -5.74 7.92
CA PHE A 796 -42.30 -6.55 8.43
C PHE A 796 -41.86 -8.00 8.62
N SER A 797 -42.50 -8.69 9.57
CA SER A 797 -42.27 -10.10 9.81
C SER A 797 -43.54 -10.80 10.31
N SER A 798 -43.72 -12.06 9.95
CA SER A 798 -44.81 -12.90 10.46
C SER A 798 -44.33 -14.33 10.68
N LEU A 799 -44.93 -15.02 11.65
CA LEU A 799 -44.68 -16.43 11.94
C LEU A 799 -45.93 -17.23 11.58
N PHE A 800 -45.74 -18.35 10.88
CA PHE A 800 -46.79 -19.30 10.54
C PHE A 800 -46.41 -20.69 11.05
N GLU A 801 -47.35 -21.42 11.62
CA GLU A 801 -47.13 -22.83 11.93
C GLU A 801 -47.26 -23.65 10.64
N LEU A 802 -46.49 -24.72 10.51
CA LEU A 802 -46.57 -25.65 9.39
C LEU A 802 -47.16 -27.01 9.83
N PRO A 803 -48.46 -27.14 10.16
CA PRO A 803 -49.00 -28.41 10.63
C PRO A 803 -48.77 -29.56 9.65
N ALA A 804 -48.27 -30.69 10.14
CA ALA A 804 -47.98 -31.87 9.34
C ALA A 804 -49.20 -32.50 8.64
N THR A 805 -50.42 -32.16 9.03
CA THR A 805 -51.64 -32.60 8.33
C THR A 805 -52.03 -31.71 7.14
N ILE A 806 -51.39 -30.53 7.00
CA ILE A 806 -51.74 -29.51 6.00
C ILE A 806 -50.62 -29.32 4.98
N PHE A 807 -49.37 -29.26 5.46
CA PHE A 807 -48.19 -29.08 4.62
C PHE A 807 -47.61 -30.44 4.26
N SER A 808 -48.07 -31.04 3.16
CA SER A 808 -47.43 -32.21 2.57
C SER A 808 -46.02 -31.89 2.10
N GLU A 809 -45.27 -32.93 1.72
CA GLU A 809 -43.94 -32.71 1.16
C GLU A 809 -44.02 -32.01 -0.20
N GLY A 810 -43.24 -30.94 -0.40
CA GLY A 810 -43.24 -30.19 -1.66
C GLY A 810 -42.76 -28.74 -1.56
N MET A 811 -42.82 -28.05 -2.69
CA MET A 811 -42.54 -26.61 -2.78
C MET A 811 -43.77 -25.81 -2.38
N TYR A 812 -43.57 -24.68 -1.72
CA TYR A 812 -44.58 -23.72 -1.30
C TYR A 812 -44.12 -22.30 -1.64
N THR A 813 -45.07 -21.38 -1.75
CA THR A 813 -44.80 -19.98 -2.11
C THR A 813 -45.31 -19.04 -1.02
N VAL A 814 -44.48 -18.13 -0.55
CA VAL A 814 -44.90 -16.97 0.22
C VAL A 814 -45.10 -15.80 -0.73
N LYS A 815 -46.28 -15.20 -0.71
CA LYS A 815 -46.62 -14.01 -1.48
C LYS A 815 -46.88 -12.84 -0.53
N ALA A 816 -46.12 -11.76 -0.66
CA ALA A 816 -46.39 -10.50 0.02
C ALA A 816 -47.09 -9.52 -0.92
N ILE A 817 -48.10 -8.83 -0.42
CA ILE A 817 -48.90 -7.84 -1.14
C ILE A 817 -48.95 -6.57 -0.30
N TYR A 818 -48.57 -5.45 -0.90
CA TYR A 818 -48.71 -4.13 -0.30
C TYR A 818 -49.25 -3.16 -1.34
N SER A 819 -50.46 -2.66 -1.11
CA SER A 819 -51.21 -1.86 -2.08
C SER A 819 -51.35 -2.59 -3.45
N THR A 820 -50.79 -2.04 -4.54
CA THR A 820 -50.78 -2.68 -5.87
C THR A 820 -49.56 -3.54 -6.15
N LYS A 821 -48.56 -3.52 -5.26
CA LYS A 821 -47.29 -4.24 -5.44
C LYS A 821 -47.39 -5.63 -4.81
N GLN A 822 -46.84 -6.61 -5.50
CA GLN A 822 -46.78 -7.99 -5.03
C GLN A 822 -45.41 -8.58 -5.34
N THR A 823 -44.91 -9.41 -4.45
CA THR A 823 -43.68 -10.18 -4.63
C THR A 823 -43.85 -11.57 -4.03
N THR A 824 -43.04 -12.52 -4.48
CA THR A 824 -43.10 -13.92 -4.07
C THR A 824 -41.72 -14.46 -3.76
N SER A 825 -41.64 -15.34 -2.78
CA SER A 825 -40.47 -16.16 -2.49
C SER A 825 -40.91 -17.61 -2.27
N THR A 826 -40.05 -18.58 -2.57
CA THR A 826 -40.36 -20.01 -2.51
C THR A 826 -39.57 -20.70 -1.41
N PHE A 827 -40.19 -21.68 -0.76
CA PHE A 827 -39.55 -22.53 0.25
C PHE A 827 -40.06 -23.97 0.09
N SER A 828 -39.29 -24.94 0.55
CA SER A 828 -39.67 -26.36 0.55
C SER A 828 -40.14 -26.78 1.94
N VAL A 829 -41.13 -27.67 2.00
CA VAL A 829 -41.50 -28.38 3.22
C VAL A 829 -41.24 -29.87 3.06
N ALA A 830 -40.52 -30.42 4.02
CA ALA A 830 -40.31 -31.82 4.26
C ALA A 830 -41.40 -32.32 5.23
N ASN A 831 -42.18 -33.35 4.88
CA ASN A 831 -43.19 -33.87 5.81
C ASN A 831 -43.05 -35.37 6.03
N ASP A 832 -42.47 -35.73 7.17
CA ASP A 832 -42.21 -37.11 7.57
C ASP A 832 -43.49 -37.87 8.02
N PHE A 833 -44.64 -37.20 8.08
CA PHE A 833 -45.91 -37.73 8.61
C PHE A 833 -47.00 -37.98 7.55
N VAL A 834 -46.70 -37.87 6.24
CA VAL A 834 -47.68 -38.17 5.19
C VAL A 834 -47.91 -39.68 5.09
N PHE A 835 -48.96 -40.16 5.73
CA PHE A 835 -49.50 -41.50 5.53
C PHE A 835 -50.29 -41.57 4.21
N GLY A 836 -49.59 -41.92 3.13
CA GLY A 836 -50.17 -42.30 1.84
C GLY A 836 -49.49 -43.57 1.32
N LEU A 837 -50.12 -44.72 1.57
CA LEU A 837 -49.59 -46.03 1.15
C LEU A 837 -49.55 -46.22 -0.39
N ASP A 838 -50.16 -45.30 -1.17
CA ASP A 838 -50.40 -45.50 -2.61
C ASP A 838 -49.58 -44.61 -3.57
N GLU A 839 -48.87 -43.57 -3.13
CA GLU A 839 -48.02 -42.78 -4.05
C GLU A 839 -46.67 -43.46 -4.33
N PRO A 840 -46.15 -43.44 -5.57
CA PRO A 840 -44.83 -44.01 -5.87
C PRO A 840 -43.71 -43.22 -5.15
N VAL A 841 -42.63 -43.92 -4.77
CA VAL A 841 -41.42 -43.29 -4.22
C VAL A 841 -40.82 -42.37 -5.31
N SER A 842 -40.50 -41.13 -4.96
CA SER A 842 -39.88 -40.14 -5.85
C SER A 842 -38.83 -39.31 -5.11
N LEU A 843 -37.82 -38.84 -5.84
CA LEU A 843 -36.72 -38.03 -5.35
C LEU A 843 -37.00 -36.53 -5.55
N LEU A 844 -36.93 -35.75 -4.46
CA LEU A 844 -37.03 -34.29 -4.49
C LEU A 844 -35.63 -33.69 -4.40
N VAL A 845 -35.31 -32.77 -5.32
CA VAL A 845 -33.99 -32.12 -5.41
C VAL A 845 -34.13 -30.65 -5.80
N SER A 846 -33.25 -29.80 -5.28
CA SER A 846 -33.19 -28.36 -5.60
C SER A 846 -31.77 -27.80 -5.42
N THR A 847 -31.53 -26.60 -5.96
CA THR A 847 -30.37 -25.76 -5.65
C THR A 847 -30.78 -24.56 -4.81
N ASP A 848 -29.84 -23.94 -4.09
CA ASP A 848 -30.10 -22.74 -3.29
C ASP A 848 -30.41 -21.51 -4.15
N LYS A 849 -29.80 -21.40 -5.33
CA LYS A 849 -30.06 -20.35 -6.35
C LYS A 849 -30.19 -20.94 -7.75
N SER A 850 -30.76 -20.18 -8.68
CA SER A 850 -30.83 -20.52 -10.12
C SER A 850 -29.67 -19.94 -10.95
N GLU A 851 -29.03 -18.88 -10.47
CA GLU A 851 -27.91 -18.18 -11.10
C GLU A 851 -26.78 -17.96 -10.09
N TYR A 852 -25.54 -18.12 -10.56
CA TYR A 852 -24.30 -18.03 -9.78
C TYR A 852 -23.23 -17.27 -10.56
N TYR A 853 -22.19 -16.81 -9.87
CA TYR A 853 -21.00 -16.23 -10.46
C TYR A 853 -19.79 -17.18 -10.38
N PRO A 854 -18.75 -17.00 -11.22
CA PRO A 854 -17.47 -17.67 -11.00
C PRO A 854 -16.97 -17.44 -9.56
N GLY A 855 -16.54 -18.52 -8.91
CA GLY A 855 -16.13 -18.52 -7.50
C GLY A 855 -17.25 -18.83 -6.49
N ASP A 856 -18.52 -18.80 -6.88
CA ASP A 856 -19.63 -19.16 -5.98
C ASP A 856 -19.67 -20.68 -5.71
N VAL A 857 -20.30 -21.07 -4.60
CA VAL A 857 -20.59 -22.46 -4.26
C VAL A 857 -22.07 -22.74 -4.51
N VAL A 858 -22.37 -23.77 -5.30
CA VAL A 858 -23.73 -24.25 -5.56
C VAL A 858 -24.08 -25.26 -4.48
N VAL A 859 -25.18 -25.04 -3.75
CA VAL A 859 -25.68 -25.98 -2.74
C VAL A 859 -26.84 -26.76 -3.34
N ILE A 860 -26.61 -28.04 -3.61
CA ILE A 860 -27.61 -28.98 -4.08
C ILE A 860 -28.15 -29.72 -2.85
N SER A 861 -29.47 -29.78 -2.71
CA SER A 861 -30.12 -30.53 -1.63
C SER A 861 -31.18 -31.46 -2.19
N GLY A 862 -31.45 -32.56 -1.49
CA GLY A 862 -32.54 -33.45 -1.87
C GLY A 862 -32.86 -34.51 -0.84
N LYS A 863 -34.01 -35.18 -1.02
CA LYS A 863 -34.46 -36.31 -0.21
C LYS A 863 -35.60 -37.07 -0.92
N PRO A 864 -35.91 -38.32 -0.56
CA PRO A 864 -37.05 -39.02 -1.10
C PRO A 864 -38.33 -38.54 -0.44
N ASN A 865 -39.43 -38.59 -1.18
CA ASN A 865 -40.78 -38.26 -0.70
C ASN A 865 -41.34 -39.26 0.34
N LYS A 866 -40.59 -40.33 0.63
CA LYS A 866 -40.91 -41.40 1.58
C LYS A 866 -39.64 -41.81 2.29
N LEU A 867 -39.73 -42.07 3.59
CA LEU A 867 -38.59 -42.59 4.35
C LEU A 867 -38.29 -44.01 3.87
N ILE A 868 -37.29 -44.14 3.02
CA ILE A 868 -36.75 -45.41 2.53
C ILE A 868 -35.26 -45.46 2.84
N TYR A 869 -34.76 -46.67 3.06
CA TYR A 869 -33.33 -46.87 3.22
C TYR A 869 -32.65 -46.77 1.84
N LEU A 870 -31.65 -45.89 1.76
CA LEU A 870 -30.82 -45.68 0.58
C LEU A 870 -29.37 -45.74 1.02
N GLU A 871 -28.53 -46.42 0.25
CA GLU A 871 -27.12 -46.55 0.57
C GLU A 871 -26.35 -45.26 0.23
N ALA A 872 -26.63 -44.68 -0.95
CA ALA A 872 -26.04 -43.42 -1.40
C ALA A 872 -26.89 -42.74 -2.49
N TYR A 873 -26.60 -41.46 -2.73
CA TYR A 873 -26.98 -40.70 -3.93
C TYR A 873 -25.76 -40.46 -4.80
N ASP A 874 -25.81 -40.83 -6.07
CA ASP A 874 -24.76 -40.50 -7.02
C ASP A 874 -25.06 -39.15 -7.67
N VAL A 875 -24.35 -38.12 -7.23
CA VAL A 875 -24.46 -36.77 -7.77
C VAL A 875 -23.37 -36.53 -8.81
N SER A 876 -23.77 -36.11 -10.01
CA SER A 876 -22.86 -35.71 -11.08
C SER A 876 -23.26 -34.37 -11.68
N ILE A 877 -22.28 -33.56 -12.06
CA ILE A 877 -22.50 -32.22 -12.60
C ILE A 877 -21.87 -32.15 -13.98
N ILE A 878 -22.65 -31.72 -14.96
CA ILE A 878 -22.26 -31.68 -16.37
C ILE A 878 -22.38 -30.23 -16.84
N LYS A 879 -21.27 -29.68 -17.35
CA LYS A 879 -21.29 -28.40 -18.04
C LYS A 879 -21.63 -28.61 -19.52
N LYS A 880 -22.60 -27.84 -20.02
CA LYS A 880 -23.00 -27.91 -21.42
C LYS A 880 -21.89 -27.37 -22.34
N SER A 881 -21.48 -28.18 -23.32
CA SER A 881 -20.61 -27.77 -24.43
C SER A 881 -21.45 -27.15 -25.56
N GLU A 882 -20.94 -26.11 -26.24
CA GLU A 882 -21.58 -25.52 -27.42
C GLU A 882 -21.42 -26.38 -28.69
N THR A 883 -20.51 -27.35 -28.66
CA THR A 883 -20.28 -28.30 -29.75
C THR A 883 -20.60 -29.73 -29.30
N GLU A 884 -21.57 -30.33 -29.98
CA GLU A 884 -21.91 -31.77 -30.12
C GLU A 884 -23.28 -32.27 -29.59
N ILE A 885 -24.09 -32.68 -30.58
CA ILE A 885 -25.10 -33.75 -30.71
C ILE A 885 -25.90 -34.17 -29.45
N THR A 886 -27.22 -33.96 -29.52
CA THR A 886 -28.22 -34.56 -28.62
C THR A 886 -28.19 -36.09 -28.67
N CYS A 887 -27.88 -36.72 -27.54
CA CYS A 887 -27.98 -38.17 -27.34
C CYS A 887 -29.40 -38.56 -26.87
N GLY A 888 -30.45 -38.07 -27.56
CA GLY A 888 -31.85 -38.25 -27.14
C GLY A 888 -32.31 -37.19 -26.13
N SER A 889 -33.00 -37.60 -25.05
CA SER A 889 -33.59 -36.71 -24.02
C SER A 889 -32.60 -36.18 -22.97
N PHE A 890 -31.31 -36.44 -23.14
CA PHE A 890 -30.24 -36.14 -22.19
C PHE A 890 -29.15 -35.27 -22.83
N ILE A 891 -28.48 -34.45 -22.02
CA ILE A 891 -27.37 -33.59 -22.47
C ILE A 891 -26.07 -34.40 -22.43
N CYS A 892 -25.41 -34.53 -23.58
CA CYS A 892 -24.04 -35.06 -23.67
C CYS A 892 -23.06 -33.91 -23.40
N GLY A 893 -22.21 -34.04 -22.38
CA GLY A 893 -21.20 -33.04 -21.99
C GLY A 893 -20.07 -33.65 -21.19
N THR A 894 -18.93 -32.97 -21.08
CA THR A 894 -17.83 -33.38 -20.21
C THR A 894 -18.22 -33.21 -18.75
N HIS A 895 -18.17 -34.29 -17.96
CA HIS A 895 -18.36 -34.24 -16.52
C HIS A 895 -17.40 -33.21 -15.90
N VAL A 896 -17.96 -32.31 -15.09
CA VAL A 896 -17.16 -31.37 -14.31
C VAL A 896 -17.01 -31.96 -12.92
N GLY A 897 -15.90 -32.69 -12.73
CA GLY A 897 -15.64 -33.46 -11.52
C GLY A 897 -15.99 -34.94 -11.66
N GLN A 898 -15.67 -35.73 -10.63
CA GLN A 898 -16.06 -37.13 -10.52
C GLN A 898 -17.50 -37.23 -10.02
N VAL A 899 -18.21 -38.30 -10.37
CA VAL A 899 -19.51 -38.65 -9.75
C VAL A 899 -19.26 -38.86 -8.26
N LYS A 900 -20.01 -38.17 -7.41
CA LYS A 900 -19.84 -38.21 -5.95
C LYS A 900 -21.01 -38.96 -5.34
N SER A 901 -20.71 -40.10 -4.70
CA SER A 901 -21.67 -40.87 -3.92
C SER A 901 -21.85 -40.25 -2.54
N ILE A 902 -23.07 -39.88 -2.19
CA ILE A 902 -23.40 -39.16 -0.95
C ILE A 902 -24.31 -40.01 -0.09
N ARG A 903 -23.86 -40.35 1.12
CA ARG A 903 -24.72 -41.09 2.05
C ARG A 903 -25.86 -40.20 2.55
N PRO A 904 -27.12 -40.64 2.48
CA PRO A 904 -28.24 -39.91 3.04
C PRO A 904 -28.14 -39.78 4.55
N SER A 905 -28.73 -38.72 5.09
CA SER A 905 -29.02 -38.56 6.51
C SER A 905 -30.04 -39.63 6.97
N PRO A 906 -30.27 -39.76 8.29
CA PRO A 906 -31.31 -40.66 8.82
C PRO A 906 -32.72 -40.38 8.30
N SER A 907 -33.01 -39.17 7.79
CA SER A 907 -34.28 -38.81 7.15
C SER A 907 -34.29 -39.03 5.63
N GLY A 908 -33.22 -39.61 5.08
CA GLY A 908 -33.03 -39.75 3.63
C GLY A 908 -32.48 -38.49 2.96
N SER A 909 -32.22 -37.39 3.67
CA SER A 909 -31.81 -36.14 3.02
C SER A 909 -30.31 -36.08 2.73
N PHE A 910 -29.91 -35.35 1.69
CA PHE A 910 -28.51 -35.06 1.39
C PHE A 910 -28.31 -33.58 1.03
N ILE A 911 -27.08 -33.12 1.24
CA ILE A 911 -26.60 -31.81 0.79
C ILE A 911 -25.26 -32.04 0.08
N HIS A 912 -25.09 -31.39 -1.06
CA HIS A 912 -23.87 -31.41 -1.85
C HIS A 912 -23.46 -30.01 -2.26
N GLU A 913 -22.25 -29.63 -1.89
CA GLU A 913 -21.65 -28.37 -2.31
C GLU A 913 -20.76 -28.57 -3.54
N PHE A 914 -20.97 -27.76 -4.56
CA PHE A 914 -20.16 -27.71 -5.77
C PHE A 914 -19.54 -26.33 -5.94
N PRO A 915 -18.23 -26.18 -5.71
CA PRO A 915 -17.53 -24.91 -5.92
C PRO A 915 -17.31 -24.67 -7.41
N ILE A 916 -17.78 -23.52 -7.91
CA ILE A 916 -17.55 -23.07 -9.28
C ILE A 916 -16.16 -22.45 -9.34
N LYS A 917 -15.30 -22.92 -10.27
CA LYS A 917 -13.97 -22.31 -10.47
C LYS A 917 -14.11 -20.83 -10.82
N ASP A 918 -13.29 -19.96 -10.23
CA ASP A 918 -13.27 -18.53 -10.53
C ASP A 918 -12.53 -18.25 -11.85
N THR A 919 -13.13 -18.65 -12.98
CA THR A 919 -12.59 -18.42 -14.33
C THR A 919 -13.72 -18.12 -15.32
N LEU A 920 -13.43 -17.36 -16.38
CA LEU A 920 -14.39 -17.12 -17.47
C LEU A 920 -14.83 -18.43 -18.16
N SER A 921 -13.96 -19.45 -18.15
CA SER A 921 -14.29 -20.79 -18.64
C SER A 921 -15.32 -21.52 -17.80
N SER A 922 -15.75 -20.98 -16.65
CA SER A 922 -16.83 -21.52 -15.82
C SER A 922 -18.20 -21.00 -16.21
N ILE A 923 -18.29 -19.93 -17.01
CA ILE A 923 -19.57 -19.35 -17.46
C ILE A 923 -20.30 -20.35 -18.37
N GLY A 924 -21.61 -20.49 -18.18
CA GLY A 924 -22.46 -21.38 -18.98
C GLY A 924 -23.52 -22.12 -18.16
N THR A 925 -24.29 -22.97 -18.83
CA THR A 925 -25.35 -23.77 -18.21
C THR A 925 -24.81 -25.10 -17.70
N TYR A 926 -25.19 -25.46 -16.48
CA TYR A 926 -24.86 -26.72 -15.82
C TYR A 926 -26.12 -27.54 -15.58
N GLU A 927 -25.98 -28.86 -15.66
CA GLU A 927 -27.01 -29.83 -15.30
C GLU A 927 -26.47 -30.75 -14.19
N VAL A 928 -27.20 -30.81 -13.08
CA VAL A 928 -26.93 -31.72 -11.97
C VAL A 928 -27.81 -32.94 -12.18
N THR A 929 -27.20 -34.12 -12.17
CA THR A 929 -27.88 -35.42 -12.22
C THR A 929 -27.69 -36.10 -10.87
N ILE A 930 -28.79 -36.52 -10.25
CA ILE A 930 -28.80 -37.20 -8.97
C ILE A 930 -29.47 -38.55 -9.17
N ASP A 931 -28.72 -39.63 -9.01
CA ASP A 931 -29.25 -40.99 -9.03
C ASP A 931 -29.44 -41.51 -7.61
N ALA A 932 -30.62 -42.04 -7.32
CA ALA A 932 -31.01 -42.55 -6.00
C ALA A 932 -31.37 -44.04 -6.05
N ASP A 933 -30.88 -44.79 -7.04
CA ASP A 933 -31.22 -46.19 -7.37
C ASP A 933 -32.66 -46.43 -7.84
N PHE A 934 -33.67 -45.75 -7.26
CA PHE A 934 -35.08 -45.89 -7.65
C PHE A 934 -35.55 -44.81 -8.64
N GLU A 935 -34.89 -43.66 -8.67
CA GLU A 935 -35.17 -42.56 -9.60
C GLU A 935 -33.90 -41.72 -9.82
N THR A 936 -33.70 -41.28 -11.06
CA THR A 936 -32.68 -40.29 -11.41
C THR A 936 -33.37 -38.94 -11.70
N LYS A 937 -32.95 -37.86 -11.02
CA LYS A 937 -33.43 -36.49 -11.23
C LYS A 937 -32.39 -35.59 -11.87
N HIS A 938 -32.87 -34.62 -12.65
CA HIS A 938 -32.04 -33.60 -13.26
C HIS A 938 -32.52 -32.20 -12.86
N ILE A 939 -31.60 -31.35 -12.40
CA ILE A 939 -31.86 -29.93 -12.12
C ILE A 939 -30.79 -29.06 -12.79
N ARG A 940 -31.11 -27.79 -13.09
CA ARG A 940 -30.23 -26.90 -13.86
C ARG A 940 -29.96 -25.61 -13.11
N PHE A 941 -28.74 -25.10 -13.27
CA PHE A 941 -28.35 -23.76 -12.85
C PHE A 941 -27.45 -23.11 -13.92
N THR A 942 -27.34 -21.78 -13.88
CA THR A 942 -26.51 -21.03 -14.83
C THR A 942 -25.43 -20.25 -14.10
N VAL A 943 -24.21 -20.27 -14.62
CA VAL A 943 -23.12 -19.39 -14.17
C VAL A 943 -23.02 -18.22 -15.13
N VAL A 944 -23.24 -17.01 -14.62
CA VAL A 944 -23.22 -15.75 -15.38
C VAL A 944 -21.99 -14.93 -15.01
N GLU A 945 -21.59 -14.00 -15.89
CA GLU A 945 -20.44 -13.12 -15.63
C GLU A 945 -20.69 -12.26 -14.38
N LYS A 946 -19.68 -12.18 -13.51
CA LYS A 946 -19.73 -11.35 -12.31
C LYS A 946 -19.72 -9.88 -12.73
N PRO A 947 -20.68 -9.05 -12.29
CA PRO A 947 -20.61 -7.62 -12.58
C PRO A 947 -19.28 -7.06 -12.03
N PRO A 948 -18.58 -6.21 -12.79
CA PRO A 948 -17.27 -5.73 -12.39
C PRO A 948 -17.38 -4.95 -11.08
N ALA A 949 -16.78 -5.48 -10.02
CA ALA A 949 -16.46 -4.73 -8.82
C ALA A 949 -15.11 -4.01 -9.07
N PRO A 950 -14.97 -2.73 -8.69
CA PRO A 950 -13.73 -1.99 -8.87
C PRO A 950 -12.60 -2.69 -8.11
N LYS A 951 -11.60 -3.16 -8.85
CA LYS A 951 -10.40 -3.80 -8.30
C LYS A 951 -9.33 -2.71 -8.17
N LEU A 952 -9.18 -2.18 -6.96
CA LEU A 952 -8.11 -1.24 -6.64
C LEU A 952 -6.78 -2.00 -6.54
N GLU A 953 -5.96 -1.94 -7.58
CA GLU A 953 -4.55 -2.36 -7.49
C GLU A 953 -3.81 -1.41 -6.54
N THR A 954 -3.23 -1.96 -5.46
CA THR A 954 -2.41 -1.22 -4.49
C THR A 954 -0.96 -1.70 -4.58
N VAL A 955 -0.03 -0.77 -4.76
CA VAL A 955 1.41 -1.04 -4.87
C VAL A 955 2.15 -0.32 -3.74
N ILE A 956 3.17 -0.95 -3.14
CA ILE A 956 3.94 -0.35 -2.03
C ILE A 956 5.42 -0.34 -2.38
N GLU A 957 6.03 0.83 -2.34
CA GLU A 957 7.47 1.01 -2.47
C GLU A 957 8.10 1.29 -1.12
N LYS A 958 9.27 0.70 -0.88
CA LYS A 958 9.97 0.80 0.41
C LYS A 958 11.44 1.05 0.16
N GLU A 959 11.99 2.03 0.86
CA GLU A 959 13.42 2.33 0.89
C GLU A 959 13.92 2.23 2.33
N ASN A 960 15.07 1.57 2.50
CA ASN A 960 15.56 1.14 3.80
C ASN A 960 16.98 1.60 4.07
N ARG A 961 17.27 1.89 5.34
CA ARG A 961 18.62 2.16 5.88
C ARG A 961 19.31 3.37 5.23
N ILE A 962 18.58 4.47 5.06
CA ILE A 962 19.14 5.71 4.52
C ILE A 962 19.96 6.40 5.63
N PRO A 963 21.29 6.56 5.46
CA PRO A 963 22.16 7.18 6.46
C PRO A 963 22.20 8.71 6.36
N ASP A 964 21.71 9.25 5.24
CA ASP A 964 21.74 10.66 4.90
C ASP A 964 20.89 11.49 5.87
N THR A 965 21.26 12.76 6.03
CA THR A 965 20.52 13.71 6.88
C THR A 965 19.41 14.42 6.12
N THR A 966 19.43 14.39 4.79
CA THR A 966 18.42 15.01 3.93
C THR A 966 18.00 13.98 2.90
N ILE A 967 16.74 13.54 2.97
CA ILE A 967 16.17 12.47 2.17
C ILE A 967 15.02 13.04 1.35
N SER A 968 15.07 12.88 0.03
CA SER A 968 13.93 13.21 -0.84
C SER A 968 13.05 11.97 -1.04
N VAL A 969 11.79 12.04 -0.62
CA VAL A 969 10.77 11.01 -0.83
C VAL A 969 9.89 11.43 -2.00
N SER A 970 10.05 10.77 -3.14
CA SER A 970 9.26 11.07 -4.33
C SER A 970 7.91 10.36 -4.31
N THR A 971 6.82 11.10 -4.55
CA THR A 971 5.47 10.54 -4.69
C THR A 971 4.98 10.46 -6.13
N GLN A 972 5.81 10.54 -7.17
CA GLN A 972 5.30 10.55 -8.54
C GLN A 972 4.46 9.31 -8.91
N GLY A 973 3.30 9.56 -9.53
CA GLY A 973 2.42 8.57 -10.11
C GLY A 973 3.15 7.68 -11.13
N LYS A 974 2.70 6.43 -11.26
CA LYS A 974 3.38 5.40 -12.05
C LYS A 974 2.40 4.62 -12.90
N THR A 975 2.90 4.10 -14.01
CA THR A 975 2.14 3.19 -14.87
C THR A 975 2.75 1.80 -14.76
N VAL A 976 1.95 0.83 -14.30
CA VAL A 976 2.34 -0.59 -14.23
C VAL A 976 1.40 -1.37 -15.14
N GLY A 977 1.88 -1.80 -16.31
CA GLY A 977 1.01 -2.37 -17.35
C GLY A 977 0.11 -1.29 -17.98
N ASP A 978 -1.20 -1.54 -18.03
CA ASP A 978 -2.23 -0.61 -18.55
C ASP A 978 -2.90 0.22 -17.44
N VAL A 979 -2.43 0.14 -16.18
CA VAL A 979 -3.04 0.80 -15.01
C VAL A 979 -2.16 1.96 -14.53
N THR A 980 -2.78 3.13 -14.37
CA THR A 980 -2.16 4.32 -13.76
C THR A 980 -2.40 4.32 -12.25
N LEU A 981 -1.31 4.31 -11.49
CA LEU A 981 -1.30 4.30 -10.04
C LEU A 981 -0.85 5.66 -9.51
N SER A 982 -1.60 6.23 -8.58
CA SER A 982 -1.27 7.51 -7.93
C SER A 982 -0.89 7.30 -6.46
N PRO A 983 0.02 8.10 -5.91
CA PRO A 983 0.47 7.99 -4.52
C PRO A 983 -0.68 8.30 -3.54
N ARG A 984 -0.83 7.49 -2.51
CA ARG A 984 -1.92 7.64 -1.53
C ARG A 984 -1.42 7.91 -0.12
N VAL A 985 -0.34 7.26 0.30
CA VAL A 985 0.19 7.40 1.65
C VAL A 985 1.71 7.41 1.62
N VAL A 986 2.32 8.43 2.24
CA VAL A 986 3.75 8.42 2.58
C VAL A 986 3.87 8.09 4.06
N SER A 987 4.80 7.21 4.42
CA SER A 987 5.10 6.92 5.83
C SER A 987 6.59 6.79 6.05
N GLY A 988 7.08 7.39 7.13
CA GLY A 988 8.47 7.35 7.53
C GLY A 988 8.66 6.76 8.93
N SER A 989 9.85 6.25 9.19
CA SER A 989 10.28 5.79 10.51
C SER A 989 11.75 6.15 10.70
N LEU A 990 12.06 6.90 11.75
CA LEU A 990 13.41 7.24 12.16
C LEU A 990 13.75 6.47 13.43
N LEU A 991 14.87 5.75 13.40
CA LEU A 991 15.36 4.97 14.54
C LEU A 991 16.69 5.54 15.02
N THR A 992 16.73 5.92 16.30
CA THR A 992 17.96 6.29 17.01
C THR A 992 18.47 5.08 17.81
N PRO A 993 19.68 4.54 17.54
CA PRO A 993 20.16 3.30 18.13
C PRO A 993 20.79 3.45 19.54
N ILE A 994 21.12 4.66 19.99
CA ILE A 994 21.73 4.93 21.31
C ILE A 994 20.62 4.91 22.39
N ARG A 995 20.83 4.20 23.51
CA ARG A 995 19.79 3.89 24.52
C ARG A 995 19.69 4.84 25.70
N ASP A 996 20.69 5.69 25.94
CA ASP A 996 20.91 6.31 27.26
C ASP A 996 20.77 7.84 27.32
N ASP A 997 20.38 8.51 26.23
CA ASP A 997 20.06 9.95 26.22
C ASP A 997 18.70 10.23 25.58
N VAL A 998 18.07 11.35 25.97
CA VAL A 998 16.97 11.97 25.23
C VAL A 998 17.46 12.15 23.79
N SER A 999 16.70 11.65 22.82
CA SER A 999 17.09 11.67 21.41
C SER A 999 17.01 13.11 20.91
N ASP A 1000 18.14 13.82 20.87
CA ASP A 1000 18.25 15.10 20.14
C ASP A 1000 18.15 14.90 18.61
N VAL A 1001 17.88 13.67 18.15
CA VAL A 1001 17.60 13.35 16.75
C VAL A 1001 16.09 13.41 16.50
N ASN A 1002 15.67 14.32 15.64
CA ASN A 1002 14.26 14.55 15.32
C ASN A 1002 14.03 14.55 13.79
N LEU A 1003 12.82 14.19 13.36
CA LEU A 1003 12.40 14.32 11.97
C LEU A 1003 11.82 15.70 11.67
N LYS A 1004 12.23 16.27 10.54
CA LYS A 1004 11.56 17.40 9.91
C LYS A 1004 11.07 16.99 8.51
N VAL A 1005 9.77 17.08 8.27
CA VAL A 1005 9.15 16.76 6.97
C VAL A 1005 8.58 18.03 6.39
N THR A 1006 9.07 18.44 5.23
CA THR A 1006 8.60 19.61 4.49
C THR A 1006 8.02 19.21 3.14
N SER A 1007 6.95 19.88 2.71
CA SER A 1007 6.48 19.77 1.32
C SER A 1007 7.51 20.36 0.35
N GLU A 1008 7.29 20.16 -0.95
CA GLU A 1008 8.11 20.71 -2.03
C GLU A 1008 8.13 22.26 -2.04
N SER A 1009 7.04 22.90 -1.61
CA SER A 1009 6.94 24.35 -1.44
C SER A 1009 7.65 24.88 -0.18
N GLY A 1010 8.21 23.97 0.64
CA GLY A 1010 8.93 24.30 1.88
C GLY A 1010 8.06 24.45 3.13
N VAL A 1011 6.75 24.16 3.07
CA VAL A 1011 5.89 24.17 4.26
C VAL A 1011 6.32 23.08 5.23
N CYS A 1012 6.64 23.43 6.47
CA CYS A 1012 6.96 22.44 7.49
C CYS A 1012 5.71 21.74 8.03
N ILE A 1013 5.59 20.44 7.75
CA ILE A 1013 4.42 19.63 8.10
C ILE A 1013 4.64 18.96 9.45
N ILE A 1014 5.80 18.33 9.63
CA ILE A 1014 6.18 17.63 10.86
C ILE A 1014 7.56 18.15 11.28
N GLY A 1015 7.74 18.51 12.54
CA GLY A 1015 9.06 18.88 13.06
C GLY A 1015 9.02 19.49 14.45
N PRO A 1016 10.16 19.52 15.17
CA PRO A 1016 10.24 20.09 16.51
C PRO A 1016 10.16 21.63 16.51
N ASP A 1017 10.35 22.28 15.37
CA ASP A 1017 10.28 23.73 15.25
C ASP A 1017 8.84 24.25 15.43
N ALA A 1018 8.70 25.45 16.01
CA ALA A 1018 7.40 26.04 16.34
C ALA A 1018 6.57 26.46 15.10
N ASP A 1019 7.19 26.57 13.94
CA ASP A 1019 6.58 26.87 12.65
C ASP A 1019 6.10 25.61 11.89
N CYS A 1020 6.36 24.42 12.42
CA CYS A 1020 5.84 23.17 11.87
C CYS A 1020 4.38 22.93 12.29
N LEU A 1021 3.54 22.51 11.34
CA LEU A 1021 2.10 22.32 11.56
C LEU A 1021 1.78 21.22 12.58
N VAL A 1022 2.64 20.20 12.69
CA VAL A 1022 2.56 19.12 13.68
C VAL A 1022 3.91 18.96 14.38
N SER A 1023 4.02 19.44 15.62
CA SER A 1023 5.25 19.37 16.42
C SER A 1023 5.20 18.42 17.61
N GLU A 1024 4.03 17.89 17.96
CA GLU A 1024 3.84 16.93 19.04
C GLU A 1024 3.17 15.62 18.55
N SER A 1025 3.04 14.65 19.45
CA SER A 1025 2.33 13.40 19.16
C SER A 1025 0.87 13.67 18.80
N THR A 1026 0.43 13.17 17.63
CA THR A 1026 -0.97 13.26 17.21
C THR A 1026 -1.86 12.22 17.91
N ARG A 1027 -1.27 11.31 18.70
CA ARG A 1027 -1.97 10.25 19.40
C ARG A 1027 -2.53 10.77 20.74
N LYS A 1028 -3.78 11.23 20.70
CA LYS A 1028 -4.56 11.70 21.86
C LYS A 1028 -5.74 10.72 22.11
N PRO A 1029 -6.35 10.68 23.30
CA PRO A 1029 -7.52 9.84 23.54
C PRO A 1029 -8.65 10.15 22.54
N GLY A 1030 -9.00 9.19 21.68
CA GLY A 1030 -10.04 9.34 20.65
C GLY A 1030 -9.60 9.97 19.33
N GLN A 1031 -8.31 10.31 19.16
CA GLN A 1031 -7.79 10.94 17.93
C GLN A 1031 -6.37 10.42 17.62
N ILE A 1032 -6.13 9.99 16.37
CA ILE A 1032 -4.82 9.47 15.94
C ILE A 1032 -4.20 10.26 14.78
N TYR A 1033 -4.96 11.14 14.14
CA TYR A 1033 -4.51 12.06 13.09
C TYR A 1033 -4.80 13.49 13.51
N ASP A 1034 -3.89 14.42 13.20
CA ASP A 1034 -4.18 15.86 13.15
C ASP A 1034 -4.36 16.25 11.67
N VAL A 1035 -5.37 17.06 11.37
CA VAL A 1035 -5.66 17.54 10.02
C VAL A 1035 -4.94 18.87 9.82
N VAL A 1036 -4.13 18.96 8.77
CA VAL A 1036 -3.35 20.16 8.43
C VAL A 1036 -3.56 20.52 6.96
N GLU A 1037 -3.54 21.82 6.66
CA GLU A 1037 -3.69 22.32 5.29
C GLU A 1037 -2.30 22.67 4.73
N VAL A 1038 -1.90 21.99 3.66
CA VAL A 1038 -0.58 22.13 3.03
C VAL A 1038 -0.78 22.26 1.53
N ASP A 1039 -0.26 23.33 0.92
CA ASP A 1039 -0.33 23.58 -0.53
C ASP A 1039 -1.76 23.49 -1.12
N GLY A 1040 -2.76 23.92 -0.34
CA GLY A 1040 -4.18 23.90 -0.74
C GLY A 1040 -4.87 22.55 -0.60
N MET A 1041 -4.23 21.55 0.04
CA MET A 1041 -4.78 20.23 0.31
C MET A 1041 -4.84 19.95 1.81
N SER A 1042 -5.99 19.46 2.29
CA SER A 1042 -6.12 18.93 3.66
C SER A 1042 -5.49 17.54 3.77
N LEU A 1043 -4.53 17.40 4.67
CA LEU A 1043 -3.79 16.17 4.93
C LEU A 1043 -4.07 15.67 6.36
N ASN A 1044 -4.36 14.37 6.49
CA ASN A 1044 -4.30 13.64 7.74
C ASN A 1044 -2.84 13.28 8.05
N VAL A 1045 -2.32 13.83 9.14
CA VAL A 1045 -0.96 13.56 9.62
C VAL A 1045 -1.05 12.74 10.90
N ARG A 1046 -0.40 11.59 10.91
CA ARG A 1046 -0.15 10.80 12.12
C ARG A 1046 1.31 10.90 12.45
N TYR A 1047 1.65 11.41 13.63
CA TYR A 1047 3.03 11.56 14.08
C TYR A 1047 3.17 11.08 15.52
N SER A 1048 4.24 10.34 15.80
CA SER A 1048 4.52 9.83 17.15
C SER A 1048 4.92 10.92 18.15
N GLY A 1049 5.34 12.09 17.66
CA GLY A 1049 5.97 13.15 18.44
C GLY A 1049 7.51 13.05 18.41
N PRO A 1050 8.20 14.14 18.77
CA PRO A 1050 9.67 14.22 18.85
C PRO A 1050 10.23 13.46 20.06
N ASP A 1051 11.57 13.37 20.14
CA ASP A 1051 12.34 12.87 21.29
C ASP A 1051 12.04 11.42 21.70
N VAL A 1052 11.47 10.63 20.77
CA VAL A 1052 11.23 9.20 20.96
C VAL A 1052 12.22 8.40 20.16
N ARG A 1053 12.68 7.27 20.72
CA ARG A 1053 13.65 6.39 20.07
C ARG A 1053 13.25 5.94 18.65
N LEU A 1054 11.95 5.87 18.40
CA LEU A 1054 11.37 5.50 17.13
C LEU A 1054 10.30 6.52 16.75
N GLU A 1055 10.71 7.55 16.03
CA GLU A 1055 9.79 8.51 15.44
C GLU A 1055 9.14 7.90 14.21
N LYS A 1056 7.81 8.04 14.10
CA LYS A 1056 7.03 7.53 12.98
C LYS A 1056 6.07 8.58 12.51
N PHE A 1057 5.93 8.66 11.19
CA PHE A 1057 4.85 9.43 10.59
C PHE A 1057 4.12 8.69 9.48
N SER A 1058 2.87 9.10 9.24
CA SER A 1058 2.09 8.78 8.05
C SER A 1058 1.32 10.02 7.62
N ILE A 1059 1.42 10.36 6.33
CA ILE A 1059 0.73 11.50 5.71
C ILE A 1059 -0.13 10.95 4.57
N LEU A 1060 -1.40 11.31 4.57
CA LEU A 1060 -2.36 10.96 3.53
C LEU A 1060 -3.42 12.07 3.39
N PRO A 1061 -4.08 12.23 2.22
CA PRO A 1061 -5.18 13.18 2.06
C PRO A 1061 -6.34 12.91 3.02
N GLU A 1062 -7.00 13.96 3.50
CA GLU A 1062 -8.17 13.85 4.37
C GLU A 1062 -9.34 13.11 3.70
N SER A 1063 -9.58 13.40 2.41
CA SER A 1063 -10.61 12.73 1.60
C SER A 1063 -10.21 11.30 1.23
N SER A 1064 -11.18 10.38 1.24
CA SER A 1064 -11.01 9.01 0.75
C SER A 1064 -10.72 8.94 -0.77
N GLU A 1065 -11.13 9.96 -1.53
CA GLU A 1065 -11.12 10.00 -3.01
C GLU A 1065 -9.92 10.78 -3.61
N LEU A 1066 -9.19 11.55 -2.80
CA LEU A 1066 -8.03 12.33 -3.28
C LEU A 1066 -6.72 11.55 -3.16
N PHE A 1067 -5.73 11.90 -3.98
CA PHE A 1067 -4.38 11.32 -3.93
C PHE A 1067 -3.37 12.38 -3.49
N LEU A 1068 -2.19 11.94 -3.02
CA LEU A 1068 -1.10 12.88 -2.78
C LEU A 1068 -0.66 13.48 -4.13
N PRO A 1069 -0.22 14.73 -4.16
CA PRO A 1069 0.32 15.31 -5.39
C PRO A 1069 1.61 14.56 -5.82
N ASP A 1070 1.91 14.64 -7.11
CA ASP A 1070 3.18 14.19 -7.66
C ASP A 1070 4.26 15.20 -7.30
N SER A 1071 4.85 15.03 -6.12
CA SER A 1071 5.82 15.97 -5.55
C SER A 1071 6.96 15.23 -4.84
N ASN A 1072 8.02 15.97 -4.52
CA ASN A 1072 9.11 15.47 -3.69
C ASN A 1072 8.96 16.02 -2.25
N TRP A 1073 8.90 15.11 -1.29
CA TRP A 1073 8.80 15.44 0.13
C TRP A 1073 10.19 15.38 0.73
N ASN A 1074 10.65 16.48 1.31
CA ASN A 1074 11.95 16.51 1.93
C ASN A 1074 11.83 16.07 3.39
N VAL A 1075 12.58 15.03 3.75
CA VAL A 1075 12.71 14.54 5.11
C VAL A 1075 14.13 14.84 5.58
N GLU A 1076 14.25 15.77 6.51
CA GLU A 1076 15.49 16.10 7.19
C GLU A 1076 15.55 15.38 8.54
N VAL A 1077 16.69 14.75 8.80
CA VAL A 1077 17.01 14.15 10.09
C VAL A 1077 17.92 15.11 10.83
N LEU A 1078 17.32 15.89 11.73
CA LEU A 1078 18.01 16.87 12.56
C LEU A 1078 18.85 16.12 13.59
N LYS A 1079 20.19 16.22 13.55
CA LYS A 1079 21.10 15.48 14.45
C LYS A 1079 22.47 16.15 14.62
N ASP A 1080 22.96 16.24 15.85
CA ASP A 1080 24.32 16.70 16.19
C ASP A 1080 25.28 15.50 16.29
N GLU A 1081 25.58 14.84 15.16
CA GLU A 1081 26.48 13.68 15.02
C GLU A 1081 25.97 12.32 15.58
N GLN A 1082 24.76 12.26 16.13
CA GLN A 1082 24.16 10.99 16.53
C GLN A 1082 23.82 10.11 15.32
N VAL A 1083 24.18 8.82 15.38
CA VAL A 1083 23.86 7.85 14.33
C VAL A 1083 22.35 7.65 14.30
N SER A 1084 21.72 7.74 13.13
CA SER A 1084 20.29 7.53 12.96
C SER A 1084 20.02 6.75 11.68
N ARG A 1085 18.89 6.05 11.61
CA ARG A 1085 18.47 5.29 10.42
C ARG A 1085 17.06 5.67 10.03
N PHE A 1086 16.89 6.23 8.84
CA PHE A 1086 15.59 6.55 8.29
C PHE A 1086 15.11 5.44 7.34
N TYR A 1087 13.81 5.18 7.37
CA TYR A 1087 13.08 4.25 6.52
C TYR A 1087 11.82 4.95 6.04
N TYR A 1088 11.46 4.78 4.78
CA TYR A 1088 10.16 5.26 4.31
C TYR A 1088 9.49 4.28 3.36
N LYS A 1089 8.17 4.44 3.23
CA LYS A 1089 7.35 3.73 2.26
C LYS A 1089 6.36 4.69 1.61
N VAL A 1090 6.10 4.47 0.33
CA VAL A 1090 5.03 5.13 -0.43
C VAL A 1090 4.05 4.07 -0.90
N THR A 1091 2.77 4.26 -0.60
CA THR A 1091 1.68 3.37 -1.02
C THR A 1091 0.93 4.04 -2.16
N TYR A 1092 0.87 3.37 -3.30
CA TYR A 1092 0.16 3.78 -4.51
C TYR A 1092 -1.15 3.01 -4.66
N LYS A 1093 -2.17 3.65 -5.23
CA LYS A 1093 -3.45 3.03 -5.58
C LYS A 1093 -3.84 3.41 -7.00
N ALA A 1094 -4.53 2.52 -7.71
CA ALA A 1094 -5.11 2.83 -9.01
C ALA A 1094 -6.10 3.99 -8.91
N LEU A 1095 -6.05 4.90 -9.90
CA LEU A 1095 -7.11 5.87 -10.14
C LEU A 1095 -8.36 5.07 -10.56
N GLU A 1096 -9.45 5.16 -9.79
CA GLU A 1096 -10.74 4.52 -10.13
C GLU A 1096 -11.39 5.15 -11.36
#